data_AF-A0A520JXX7-F1
#
_entry.id   AF-A0A520JXX7-F1
#
_cell.length_a   1.000
_cell.length_b   1.000
_cell.length_c   1.000
_cell.angle_alpha   90.00
_cell.angle_beta   90.00
_cell.angle_gamma   90.00
#
_symmetry.space_group_name_H-M   'P 1'
#
loop_
_entity.id
_entity.type
_entity.pdbx_description
1 polymer ?
#
loop_
_entity_poly.entity_id
_entity_poly.type
_entity_poly.pdbx_seq_one_letter_code
_entity_poly.pdbx_strand_id
1 'polypeptide(L)'
;MQVLHAIWDGGRLHLWAESSVLPLTVQPRRGRPPKKAKPKTHPFSLSGNVLRELITSIFRDAPSTTVTGTFLLPSTKKGPLPSPWLIRDEDCISVKPESFSAWNIETLAFAPHHALDLLLGLPARAPHGIAFGGTLGFLIEAAIFSLELIAREQFMPEIKGNTAVWKAVISGDDVERVQTLAEAMPPACRAFAPQDDNGSEAAAQSQSQSQPSAPSPRDLIMSFIDSTVDAFVRRSLESTSLLPPRRGRRPAVTPLPQQFLIALSSGDGVLDAPAKSLDAFSDEIGGWLSGLKPSAPDVLFRTCFRLDSPPERSDDLDGDEEGTGNGSGEEGMRKRHVNRDYDVWSVRFFLQATDDPSLLIPAETVWNTRSKTPTFLQRKFENPQEQLLADLGRASRVFPAIEASLEDARPVGFGMSTSQAYAFLRESAPLLEQNGFGVLLPPWWEKPSARIGVKLKVKSQAQEGGIGSGHFNVKSIMSYDWEVAIGDNTLSEEEFAHLAGLKLPLVQVRGEWVELRPEDIDSAINFFEKKERAREITLGEAMRLGLSLGDEGDETGADPQESGRGLPIVGIEAEGWLEEMLSRFSGAGDGGDGNGAKITQITPPKGFNGTLRPYQVKGISWLAYLSGFGFGACLADDMGLGKTVELIAFLLHVREKEAGQEKVLDLDLNIDPTLLICPMSVVGNWQREVERFAPHLRVMIHHGTDRLAGSDFADEVERNDLVISTYSLAHRDEEVLSQVNWQHIVLDEAQNIKNPGAKQTQAIKRLKAGQMIALTGTPVENRLSELWSIMEFLNSGYLGSARSFRTNFAIPIEKYRDKGRAEVLRRIIQPFVLRRMKTDPTIIQDLPEKMELKVYHNLTNEQASLYEAVVDEMLDKIDNSEGIERKGLVLSTLTRLKQICNHPALFLQDGSALPGRSGKLTRTEEMIDEVLAEGDKALIFTQFAGMGAMLRHHLQERFDCEVLFLHGGTSRKQRDEMVRRFQEDGGAPQLFVLSLKAGGFGLNLTAANHVFHFDRWWNPAVENQATDRAFRIGQERNVFVHKFVCIGTLEERIDQMLEDKKELADAIVGAGEAWLTELSTSELKDIFTLSRDAACGGTGDGAGSDL
;
A
#
# COMPACT_ATOMS: atom_id res chain seq x y z
N MET A 1 2.60 20.40 35.74
CA MET A 1 1.60 20.14 34.69
C MET A 1 0.25 20.68 35.15
N GLN A 2 -0.48 21.39 34.29
CA GLN A 2 -1.84 21.88 34.52
C GLN A 2 -2.79 21.25 33.50
N VAL A 3 -4.02 20.92 33.86
CA VAL A 3 -4.99 20.29 32.93
C VAL A 3 -6.21 21.20 32.80
N LEU A 4 -6.53 21.66 31.60
CA LEU A 4 -7.68 22.53 31.30
C LEU A 4 -8.93 21.74 30.94
N HIS A 5 -10.09 22.19 31.42
CA HIS A 5 -11.39 21.55 31.20
C HIS A 5 -12.45 22.60 30.86
N ALA A 6 -13.38 22.26 29.98
CA ALA A 6 -14.52 23.11 29.64
C ALA A 6 -15.88 22.39 29.76
N ILE A 7 -16.96 23.16 29.83
CA ILE A 7 -18.35 22.67 29.81
C ILE A 7 -19.29 23.73 29.22
N TRP A 8 -20.35 23.31 28.54
CA TRP A 8 -21.42 24.18 28.03
C TRP A 8 -22.67 24.02 28.91
N ASP A 9 -23.25 25.13 29.36
CA ASP A 9 -24.44 25.13 30.25
C ASP A 9 -25.78 25.29 29.51
N GLY A 10 -25.77 25.46 28.18
CA GLY A 10 -26.93 25.79 27.36
C GLY A 10 -26.93 27.22 26.82
N GLY A 11 -26.05 28.10 27.29
CA GLY A 11 -25.89 29.45 26.75
C GLY A 11 -24.50 30.06 26.91
N ARG A 12 -23.64 29.51 27.76
CA ARG A 12 -22.27 29.94 28.03
C ARG A 12 -21.31 28.77 28.17
N LEU A 13 -20.07 29.01 27.78
CA LEU A 13 -18.95 28.08 27.96
C LEU A 13 -18.21 28.41 29.26
N HIS A 14 -18.06 27.44 30.15
CA HIS A 14 -17.30 27.56 31.39
C HIS A 14 -15.98 26.81 31.31
N LEU A 15 -14.87 27.46 31.67
CA LEU A 15 -13.52 26.91 31.61
C LEU A 15 -12.86 26.90 33.00
N TRP A 16 -12.13 25.82 33.35
CA TRP A 16 -11.34 25.69 34.59
C TRP A 16 -10.08 24.84 34.41
N ALA A 17 -9.18 24.78 35.41
CA ALA A 17 -7.96 23.94 35.33
C ALA A 17 -7.56 23.26 36.65
N GLU A 18 -6.93 22.09 36.53
CA GLU A 18 -6.25 21.34 37.60
C GLU A 18 -4.73 21.56 37.56
N SER A 19 -4.00 21.31 38.67
CA SER A 19 -2.53 21.44 38.71
C SER A 19 -1.84 20.35 39.54
N SER A 20 -0.74 19.80 39.00
CA SER A 20 0.05 18.72 39.63
C SER A 20 0.84 19.20 40.86
N VAL A 21 1.06 20.51 40.98
CA VAL A 21 1.81 21.14 42.08
C VAL A 21 0.92 21.36 43.32
N LEU A 22 -0.41 21.32 43.16
CA LEU A 22 -1.36 21.55 44.25
C LEU A 22 -1.62 20.25 45.06
N PRO A 23 -1.99 20.36 46.36
CA PRO A 23 -2.17 19.21 47.23
C PRO A 23 -3.37 18.33 46.85
N LEU A 24 -3.19 17.01 46.89
CA LEU A 24 -4.22 16.00 46.55
C LEU A 24 -5.34 15.86 47.59
N THR A 25 -5.13 16.35 48.80
CA THR A 25 -6.06 16.15 49.91
C THR A 25 -6.47 17.47 50.51
N VAL A 26 -7.74 17.54 50.88
CA VAL A 26 -8.27 18.68 51.62
C VAL A 26 -7.69 18.64 53.03
N GLN A 27 -7.07 19.73 53.51
CA GLN A 27 -6.57 19.78 54.89
C GLN A 27 -7.70 19.46 55.89
N PRO A 28 -7.46 18.59 56.89
CA PRO A 28 -8.48 18.27 57.88
C PRO A 28 -8.83 19.50 58.70
N ARG A 29 -10.12 19.86 58.72
CA ARG A 29 -10.63 20.95 59.57
C ARG A 29 -10.43 20.58 61.04
N ARG A 30 -9.68 21.39 61.79
CA ARG A 30 -9.71 21.34 63.27
C ARG A 30 -11.02 22.00 63.75
N GLY A 31 -11.98 21.20 64.22
CA GLY A 31 -13.23 21.69 64.81
C GLY A 31 -14.45 20.80 64.56
N ARG A 32 -15.56 21.08 65.23
CA ARG A 32 -16.82 20.31 65.13
C ARG A 32 -17.44 20.48 63.72
N PRO A 33 -17.88 19.40 63.04
CA PRO A 33 -18.46 19.50 61.71
C PRO A 33 -19.77 20.33 61.72
N PRO A 34 -19.98 21.21 60.73
CA PRO A 34 -21.19 22.05 60.65
C PRO A 34 -22.45 21.20 60.38
N LYS A 35 -23.61 21.68 60.85
CA LYS A 35 -24.93 21.00 60.71
C LYS A 35 -25.43 20.83 59.28
N LYS A 36 -24.89 21.58 58.30
CA LYS A 36 -25.15 21.43 56.85
C LYS A 36 -23.82 21.39 56.10
N ALA A 37 -23.61 20.37 55.28
CA ALA A 37 -22.38 20.20 54.50
C ALA A 37 -22.45 21.09 53.24
N LYS A 38 -21.80 22.26 53.28
CA LYS A 38 -21.58 23.05 52.07
C LYS A 38 -20.55 22.35 51.17
N PRO A 39 -20.69 22.41 49.83
CA PRO A 39 -19.68 21.90 48.92
C PRO A 39 -18.33 22.56 49.20
N LYS A 40 -17.27 21.76 49.16
CA LYS A 40 -15.90 22.20 49.46
C LYS A 40 -15.25 22.75 48.19
N THR A 41 -14.27 23.63 48.35
CA THR A 41 -13.41 24.05 47.24
C THR A 41 -12.55 22.89 46.76
N HIS A 42 -12.43 22.73 45.45
CA HIS A 42 -11.61 21.69 44.86
C HIS A 42 -10.12 21.89 45.20
N PRO A 43 -9.42 20.92 45.81
CA PRO A 43 -8.12 21.14 46.45
C PRO A 43 -6.96 21.35 45.47
N PHE A 44 -7.10 20.92 44.22
CA PHE A 44 -6.10 21.10 43.18
C PHE A 44 -6.62 21.81 41.92
N SER A 45 -7.72 22.58 42.05
CA SER A 45 -8.14 23.52 40.98
C SER A 45 -7.39 24.85 41.09
N LEU A 46 -7.03 25.46 39.96
CA LEU A 46 -6.49 26.82 39.95
C LEU A 46 -7.55 27.84 40.40
N SER A 47 -7.08 28.93 41.01
CA SER A 47 -7.95 30.10 41.29
C SER A 47 -8.28 30.86 40.01
N GLY A 48 -9.42 31.55 39.97
CA GLY A 48 -9.90 32.27 38.79
C GLY A 48 -8.94 33.35 38.27
N ASN A 49 -8.14 33.97 39.14
CA ASN A 49 -7.13 34.96 38.72
C ASN A 49 -5.96 34.31 37.99
N VAL A 50 -5.43 33.21 38.53
CA VAL A 50 -4.34 32.44 37.90
C VAL A 50 -4.83 31.80 36.61
N LEU A 51 -6.08 31.31 36.59
CA LEU A 51 -6.72 30.79 35.40
C LEU A 51 -6.86 31.88 34.32
N ARG A 52 -7.24 33.11 34.70
CA ARG A 52 -7.28 34.24 33.75
C ARG A 52 -5.90 34.54 33.18
N GLU A 53 -4.86 34.64 34.01
CA GLU A 53 -3.49 34.88 33.53
C GLU A 53 -3.03 33.78 32.57
N LEU A 54 -3.32 32.51 32.91
CA LEU A 54 -3.05 31.36 32.07
C LEU A 54 -3.79 31.48 30.74
N ILE A 55 -5.09 31.77 30.74
CA ILE A 55 -5.86 31.88 29.50
C ILE A 55 -5.45 33.10 28.69
N THR A 56 -5.18 34.26 29.29
CA THR A 56 -4.65 35.44 28.60
C THR A 56 -3.29 35.18 27.96
N SER A 57 -2.46 34.33 28.57
CA SER A 57 -1.17 33.94 27.99
C SER A 57 -1.31 33.05 26.76
N ILE A 58 -2.40 32.27 26.67
CA ILE A 58 -2.70 31.36 25.55
C ILE A 58 -3.57 32.05 24.49
N PHE A 59 -4.53 32.86 24.92
CA PHE A 59 -5.58 33.48 24.15
C PHE A 59 -5.84 34.90 24.66
N ARG A 60 -5.55 35.92 23.85
CA ARG A 60 -5.45 37.33 24.28
C ARG A 60 -6.73 37.89 24.91
N ASP A 61 -7.91 37.38 24.54
CA ASP A 61 -9.21 37.85 25.04
C ASP A 61 -9.79 36.91 26.11
N ALA A 62 -9.57 37.25 27.38
CA ALA A 62 -10.19 36.53 28.50
C ALA A 62 -11.25 37.42 29.19
N PRO A 63 -12.43 36.87 29.54
CA PRO A 63 -13.46 37.62 30.24
C PRO A 63 -12.95 38.11 31.60
N SER A 64 -13.33 39.35 31.95
CA SER A 64 -12.94 39.99 33.20
C SER A 64 -13.64 39.39 34.44
N THR A 65 -14.71 38.63 34.24
CA THR A 65 -15.56 38.09 35.32
C THR A 65 -15.32 36.59 35.54
N THR A 66 -15.00 36.20 36.77
CA THR A 66 -14.97 34.79 37.20
C THR A 66 -16.30 34.40 37.83
N VAL A 67 -16.78 33.18 37.54
CA VAL A 67 -18.03 32.64 38.08
C VAL A 67 -17.72 31.35 38.83
N THR A 68 -18.25 31.19 40.03
CA THR A 68 -18.11 29.94 40.79
C THR A 68 -19.21 28.97 40.39
N GLY A 69 -18.82 27.82 39.81
CA GLY A 69 -19.72 26.72 39.46
C GLY A 69 -19.65 25.57 40.46
N THR A 70 -20.75 24.83 40.60
CA THR A 70 -20.79 23.59 41.38
C THR A 70 -20.73 22.38 40.44
N PHE A 71 -19.75 21.51 40.67
CA PHE A 71 -19.48 20.34 39.83
C PHE A 71 -19.58 19.04 40.64
N LEU A 72 -20.22 18.02 40.07
CA LEU A 72 -20.32 16.69 40.65
C LEU A 72 -19.17 15.80 40.14
N LEU A 73 -18.16 15.54 40.97
CA LEU A 73 -16.93 14.84 40.56
C LEU A 73 -16.67 13.53 41.35
N PRO A 74 -16.05 12.51 40.72
CA PRO A 74 -15.62 11.28 41.39
C PRO A 74 -14.68 11.58 42.57
N SER A 75 -14.98 11.04 43.75
CA SER A 75 -14.26 11.38 44.99
C SER A 75 -14.03 10.17 45.89
N THR A 76 -12.97 10.25 46.69
CA THR A 76 -12.65 9.35 47.81
C THR A 76 -12.88 10.06 49.15
N LYS A 77 -12.73 9.37 50.28
CA LYS A 77 -12.75 10.00 51.62
C LYS A 77 -11.70 11.10 51.81
N LYS A 78 -10.62 11.11 51.01
CA LYS A 78 -9.48 12.03 51.15
C LYS A 78 -9.59 13.26 50.23
N GLY A 79 -10.40 13.22 49.17
CA GLY A 79 -10.52 14.29 48.18
C GLY A 79 -11.12 13.82 46.85
N PRO A 80 -11.28 14.73 45.87
CA PRO A 80 -11.63 14.35 44.49
C PRO A 80 -10.50 13.54 43.86
N LEU A 81 -10.83 12.67 42.92
CA LEU A 81 -9.81 11.97 42.13
C LEU A 81 -9.19 12.94 41.10
N PRO A 82 -7.87 12.87 40.86
CA PRO A 82 -7.24 13.63 39.79
C PRO A 82 -7.81 13.18 38.44
N SER A 83 -7.87 14.11 37.48
CA SER A 83 -8.13 13.72 36.10
C SER A 83 -7.03 12.77 35.57
N PRO A 84 -7.36 11.85 34.64
CA PRO A 84 -6.38 10.90 34.06
C PRO A 84 -5.14 11.62 33.50
N TRP A 85 -5.37 12.75 32.84
CA TRP A 85 -4.37 13.63 32.23
C TRP A 85 -3.37 14.30 33.22
N LEU A 86 -3.52 14.11 34.53
CA LEU A 86 -2.69 14.76 35.54
C LEU A 86 -1.51 13.88 35.99
N ILE A 87 -0.34 14.04 35.36
CA ILE A 87 0.88 13.25 35.67
C ILE A 87 1.40 13.51 37.09
N ARG A 88 1.56 12.42 37.87
CA ARG A 88 2.18 12.37 39.21
C ARG A 88 2.91 11.03 39.40
N ASP A 89 3.81 10.94 40.39
CA ASP A 89 4.66 9.77 40.65
C ASP A 89 3.87 8.44 40.84
N GLU A 90 4.55 7.33 40.55
CA GLU A 90 4.05 5.95 40.35
C GLU A 90 3.09 5.40 41.44
N ASP A 91 3.12 5.93 42.66
CA ASP A 91 2.29 5.46 43.79
C ASP A 91 0.79 5.80 43.67
N CYS A 92 0.37 6.63 42.70
CA CYS A 92 -0.99 7.21 42.66
C CYS A 92 -1.99 6.52 41.71
N ILE A 93 -1.55 5.63 40.81
CA ILE A 93 -2.34 5.21 39.62
C ILE A 93 -3.38 4.11 39.94
N SER A 94 -3.53 3.66 41.19
CA SER A 94 -4.31 2.44 41.53
C SER A 94 -5.61 2.62 42.36
N VAL A 95 -6.11 3.85 42.61
CA VAL A 95 -7.23 4.08 43.55
C VAL A 95 -8.61 4.23 42.86
N LYS A 96 -9.57 3.37 43.20
CA LYS A 96 -10.97 3.43 42.68
C LYS A 96 -11.84 4.48 43.42
N PRO A 97 -12.80 5.15 42.75
CA PRO A 97 -13.71 6.12 43.37
C PRO A 97 -14.71 5.46 44.34
N GLU A 98 -15.06 6.16 45.42
CA GLU A 98 -16.06 5.69 46.39
C GLU A 98 -17.46 6.32 46.15
N SER A 99 -17.56 7.56 45.67
CA SER A 99 -18.83 8.26 45.38
C SER A 99 -18.65 9.52 44.52
N PHE A 100 -19.75 10.11 44.01
CA PHE A 100 -19.76 11.47 43.45
C PHE A 100 -19.99 12.50 44.55
N SER A 101 -19.19 13.55 44.59
CA SER A 101 -19.33 14.65 45.57
C SER A 101 -19.35 16.01 44.86
N ALA A 102 -20.08 16.97 45.45
CA ALA A 102 -20.16 18.33 44.93
C ALA A 102 -18.96 19.18 45.35
N TRP A 103 -18.31 19.81 44.37
CA TRP A 103 -17.15 20.67 44.54
C TRP A 103 -17.38 22.03 43.91
N ASN A 104 -16.96 23.09 44.62
CA ASN A 104 -16.97 24.44 44.08
C ASN A 104 -15.68 24.70 43.31
N ILE A 105 -15.81 25.15 42.07
CA ILE A 105 -14.71 25.46 41.16
C ILE A 105 -14.91 26.87 40.60
N GLU A 106 -13.86 27.68 40.62
CA GLU A 106 -13.87 28.98 39.97
C GLU A 106 -13.62 28.81 38.45
N THR A 107 -14.49 29.40 37.64
CA THR A 107 -14.50 29.25 36.17
C THR A 107 -14.48 30.60 35.46
N LEU A 108 -14.03 30.60 34.20
CA LEU A 108 -14.23 31.71 33.26
C LEU A 108 -15.41 31.40 32.34
N ALA A 109 -16.38 32.31 32.23
CA ALA A 109 -17.60 32.12 31.44
C ALA A 109 -17.60 32.96 30.16
N PHE A 110 -17.83 32.33 29.00
CA PHE A 110 -17.79 32.94 27.67
C PHE A 110 -19.16 32.92 26.99
N ALA A 111 -19.52 34.02 26.31
CA ALA A 111 -20.70 34.08 25.43
C ALA A 111 -20.48 33.28 24.12
N PRO A 112 -21.52 32.89 23.36
CA PRO A 112 -21.39 31.97 22.21
C PRO A 112 -20.32 32.38 21.18
N HIS A 113 -20.27 33.65 20.78
CA HIS A 113 -19.26 34.12 19.82
C HIS A 113 -17.84 34.11 20.40
N HIS A 114 -17.65 34.54 21.65
CA HIS A 114 -16.35 34.46 22.31
C HIS A 114 -15.94 33.02 22.62
N ALA A 115 -16.91 32.13 22.84
CA ALA A 115 -16.67 30.70 23.02
C ALA A 115 -16.20 30.07 21.71
N LEU A 116 -16.83 30.42 20.58
CA LEU A 116 -16.40 29.99 19.25
C LEU A 116 -14.99 30.55 18.94
N ASP A 117 -14.76 31.84 19.14
CA ASP A 117 -13.45 32.48 18.94
C ASP A 117 -12.36 31.85 19.85
N LEU A 118 -12.70 31.52 21.10
CA LEU A 118 -11.79 30.84 22.02
C LEU A 118 -11.49 29.41 21.55
N LEU A 119 -12.50 28.59 21.31
CA LEU A 119 -12.33 27.17 20.99
C LEU A 119 -11.61 26.98 19.65
N LEU A 120 -11.91 27.82 18.66
CA LEU A 120 -11.21 27.85 17.37
C LEU A 120 -9.84 28.54 17.46
N GLY A 121 -9.64 29.42 18.44
CA GLY A 121 -8.40 30.17 18.66
C GLY A 121 -7.42 29.51 19.63
N LEU A 122 -7.81 28.40 20.28
CA LEU A 122 -6.89 27.60 21.07
C LEU A 122 -5.88 26.90 20.14
N PRO A 123 -4.61 26.76 20.57
CA PRO A 123 -3.62 26.06 19.76
C PRO A 123 -4.02 24.59 19.62
N ALA A 124 -3.85 24.01 18.43
CA ALA A 124 -4.15 22.59 18.15
C ALA A 124 -3.43 21.62 19.10
N ARG A 125 -2.33 22.06 19.72
CA ARG A 125 -1.60 21.33 20.76
C ARG A 125 -1.49 22.19 22.00
N ALA A 126 -1.75 21.60 23.16
CA ALA A 126 -1.63 22.30 24.43
C ALA A 126 -0.18 22.80 24.65
N PRO A 127 0.03 24.04 25.14
CA PRO A 127 1.35 24.58 25.42
C PRO A 127 2.11 23.75 26.47
N HIS A 128 3.45 23.83 26.46
CA HIS A 128 4.28 23.04 27.36
C HIS A 128 3.89 23.23 28.84
N GLY A 129 3.68 22.10 29.54
CA GLY A 129 3.23 22.09 30.93
C GLY A 129 1.72 22.22 31.14
N ILE A 130 0.93 22.33 30.06
CA ILE A 130 -0.54 22.36 30.06
C ILE A 130 -1.04 21.18 29.21
N ALA A 131 -2.08 20.49 29.66
CA ALA A 131 -2.82 19.51 28.88
C ALA A 131 -4.28 19.95 28.74
N PHE A 132 -4.91 19.62 27.62
CA PHE A 132 -6.35 19.81 27.44
C PHE A 132 -7.05 18.52 27.84
N GLY A 133 -7.90 18.58 28.86
CA GLY A 133 -8.72 17.45 29.27
C GLY A 133 -9.80 17.14 28.24
N GLY A 134 -10.29 15.89 28.25
CA GLY A 134 -11.24 15.39 27.24
C GLY A 134 -12.52 16.22 27.07
N THR A 135 -12.98 16.95 28.08
CA THR A 135 -14.16 17.83 27.95
C THR A 135 -13.91 19.07 27.09
N LEU A 136 -12.69 19.61 27.12
CA LEU A 136 -12.30 20.75 26.28
C LEU A 136 -12.10 20.31 24.83
N GLY A 137 -11.41 19.18 24.60
CA GLY A 137 -11.21 18.62 23.26
C GLY A 137 -12.55 18.34 22.55
N PHE A 138 -13.51 17.75 23.24
CA PHE A 138 -14.85 17.51 22.72
C PHE A 138 -15.56 18.79 22.21
N LEU A 139 -15.45 19.90 22.94
CA LEU A 139 -16.09 21.17 22.56
C LEU A 139 -15.37 21.89 21.42
N ILE A 140 -14.07 21.63 21.23
CA ILE A 140 -13.31 22.11 20.05
C ILE A 140 -13.84 21.44 18.78
N GLU A 141 -14.05 20.12 18.80
CA GLU A 141 -14.61 19.39 17.64
C GLU A 141 -16.02 19.90 17.28
N ALA A 142 -16.87 20.14 18.27
CA ALA A 142 -18.19 20.73 18.04
C ALA A 142 -18.11 22.16 17.45
N ALA A 143 -17.09 22.93 17.82
CA ALA A 143 -16.85 24.28 17.30
C ALA A 143 -16.37 24.24 15.84
N ILE A 144 -15.48 23.31 15.49
CA ILE A 144 -15.01 23.08 14.11
C ILE A 144 -16.19 22.69 13.22
N PHE A 145 -17.03 21.74 13.66
CA PHE A 145 -18.21 21.35 12.89
C PHE A 145 -19.18 22.52 12.65
N SER A 146 -19.35 23.40 13.64
CA SER A 146 -20.12 24.63 13.47
C SER A 146 -19.53 25.54 12.38
N LEU A 147 -18.21 25.67 12.33
CA LEU A 147 -17.50 26.45 11.30
C LEU A 147 -17.60 25.82 9.91
N GLU A 148 -17.51 24.50 9.78
CA GLU A 148 -17.67 23.79 8.51
C GLU A 148 -19.03 24.06 7.87
N LEU A 149 -20.10 24.02 8.68
CA LEU A 149 -21.46 24.32 8.21
C LEU A 149 -21.58 25.77 7.74
N ILE A 150 -20.93 26.71 8.44
CA ILE A 150 -20.86 28.12 8.02
C ILE A 150 -20.09 28.27 6.70
N ALA A 151 -18.93 27.62 6.57
CA ALA A 151 -18.07 27.73 5.41
C ALA A 151 -18.70 27.15 4.13
N ARG A 152 -19.49 26.08 4.27
CA ARG A 152 -20.29 25.50 3.18
C ARG A 152 -21.57 26.28 2.87
N GLU A 153 -21.79 27.40 3.55
CA GLU A 153 -23.02 28.20 3.47
C GLU A 153 -24.27 27.37 3.79
N GLN A 154 -24.12 26.33 4.62
CA GLN A 154 -25.18 25.41 5.04
C GLN A 154 -25.91 25.94 6.28
N PHE A 155 -26.42 27.16 6.19
CA PHE A 155 -27.30 27.74 7.19
C PHE A 155 -28.47 28.43 6.51
N MET A 156 -29.61 28.41 7.18
CA MET A 156 -30.83 29.02 6.66
C MET A 156 -31.48 29.89 7.73
N PRO A 157 -32.17 30.96 7.33
CA PRO A 157 -32.88 31.79 8.28
C PRO A 157 -34.15 31.06 8.75
N GLU A 158 -34.39 31.07 10.07
CA GLU A 158 -35.55 30.47 10.74
C GLU A 158 -36.16 31.47 11.74
N ILE A 159 -37.41 31.26 12.12
CA ILE A 159 -38.06 31.97 13.22
C ILE A 159 -38.19 31.02 14.41
N LYS A 160 -37.54 31.34 15.53
CA LYS A 160 -37.60 30.59 16.79
C LYS A 160 -38.31 31.44 17.84
N GLY A 161 -39.57 31.12 18.14
CA GLY A 161 -40.39 31.93 19.05
C GLY A 161 -40.65 33.34 18.48
N ASN A 162 -40.19 34.38 19.17
CA ASN A 162 -40.26 35.77 18.70
C ASN A 162 -38.92 36.30 18.16
N THR A 163 -37.94 35.41 17.94
CA THR A 163 -36.62 35.78 17.42
C THR A 163 -36.38 35.20 16.05
N ALA A 164 -35.92 36.01 15.10
CA ALA A 164 -35.30 35.50 13.88
C ALA A 164 -33.93 34.94 14.25
N VAL A 165 -33.56 33.76 13.75
CA VAL A 165 -32.27 33.10 14.00
C VAL A 165 -31.71 32.49 12.71
N TRP A 166 -30.39 32.40 12.62
CA TRP A 166 -29.73 31.56 11.63
C TRP A 166 -29.52 30.18 12.21
N LYS A 167 -29.99 29.16 11.49
CA LYS A 167 -29.90 27.77 11.92
C LYS A 167 -29.08 26.96 10.95
N ALA A 168 -28.30 26.03 11.49
CA ALA A 168 -27.52 25.10 10.70
C ALA A 168 -28.42 24.13 9.92
N VAL A 169 -28.06 23.85 8.67
CA VAL A 169 -28.74 22.89 7.80
C VAL A 169 -27.98 21.58 7.81
N ILE A 170 -28.53 20.57 8.48
CA ILE A 170 -27.93 19.22 8.55
C ILE A 170 -28.53 18.35 7.44
N SER A 171 -27.72 17.85 6.50
CA SER A 171 -28.19 17.00 5.40
C SER A 171 -27.17 15.94 4.97
N GLY A 172 -27.64 14.84 4.37
CA GLY A 172 -26.75 13.75 3.94
C GLY A 172 -25.91 13.21 5.10
N ASP A 173 -24.60 13.22 4.91
CA ASP A 173 -23.60 12.67 5.84
C ASP A 173 -23.51 13.46 7.16
N ASP A 174 -23.96 14.72 7.22
CA ASP A 174 -23.90 15.55 8.44
C ASP A 174 -24.80 15.01 9.57
N VAL A 175 -25.84 14.23 9.24
CA VAL A 175 -26.75 13.62 10.23
C VAL A 175 -26.03 12.57 11.09
N GLU A 176 -25.18 11.77 10.45
CA GLU A 176 -24.39 10.74 11.13
C GLU A 176 -23.34 11.38 12.04
N ARG A 177 -22.69 12.46 11.59
CA ARG A 177 -21.67 13.18 12.37
C ARG A 177 -22.22 13.76 13.68
N VAL A 178 -23.42 14.35 13.67
CA VAL A 178 -24.09 14.84 14.89
C VAL A 178 -24.38 13.70 15.87
N GLN A 179 -24.77 12.53 15.36
CA GLN A 179 -25.03 11.36 16.19
C GLN A 179 -23.75 10.83 16.82
N THR A 180 -22.66 10.74 16.06
CA THR A 180 -21.33 10.34 16.56
C THR A 180 -20.83 11.29 17.66
N LEU A 181 -20.98 12.60 17.49
CA LEU A 181 -20.64 13.58 18.53
C LEU A 181 -21.49 13.41 19.80
N ALA A 182 -22.78 13.08 19.66
CA ALA A 182 -23.65 12.84 20.82
C ALA A 182 -23.25 11.60 21.61
N GLU A 183 -22.79 10.55 20.95
CA GLU A 183 -22.33 9.30 21.56
C GLU A 183 -20.94 9.43 22.20
N ALA A 184 -20.06 10.24 21.60
CA ALA A 184 -18.70 10.49 22.08
C ALA A 184 -18.62 11.48 23.26
N MET A 185 -19.73 12.11 23.67
CA MET A 185 -19.73 13.15 24.72
C MET A 185 -19.16 12.63 26.06
N PRO A 186 -18.05 13.21 26.56
CA PRO A 186 -17.49 12.83 27.85
C PRO A 186 -18.50 13.04 28.98
N PRO A 187 -18.68 12.10 29.92
CA PRO A 187 -19.66 12.23 31.01
C PRO A 187 -19.44 13.50 31.87
N ALA A 188 -18.19 13.96 31.97
CA ALA A 188 -17.84 15.18 32.69
C ALA A 188 -18.42 16.46 32.05
N CYS A 189 -18.79 16.46 30.76
CA CYS A 189 -19.52 17.56 30.11
C CYS A 189 -20.95 17.75 30.65
N ARG A 190 -21.44 16.83 31.48
CA ARG A 190 -22.75 16.93 32.15
C ARG A 190 -22.61 17.09 33.67
N ALA A 191 -21.40 17.37 34.17
CA ALA A 191 -21.13 17.47 35.60
C ALA A 191 -21.54 18.81 36.22
N PHE A 192 -21.92 19.80 35.40
CA PHE A 192 -22.36 21.12 35.86
C PHE A 192 -23.77 21.06 36.46
N ALA A 193 -23.91 21.53 37.69
CA ALA A 193 -25.20 21.69 38.34
C ALA A 193 -25.58 23.19 38.37
N PRO A 194 -26.66 23.62 37.71
CA PRO A 194 -27.09 25.01 37.75
C PRO A 194 -27.46 25.43 39.18
N GLN A 195 -27.05 26.63 39.60
CA GLN A 195 -27.55 27.26 40.82
C GLN A 195 -28.76 28.13 40.46
N ASP A 196 -29.89 27.91 41.13
CA ASP A 196 -31.03 28.82 41.05
C ASP A 196 -30.66 30.17 41.67
N ASP A 197 -30.84 31.27 40.92
CA ASP A 197 -30.52 32.65 41.31
C ASP A 197 -31.34 33.18 42.51
N ASN A 198 -32.35 32.44 42.96
CA ASN A 198 -32.98 32.67 44.25
C ASN A 198 -32.36 31.70 45.25
N GLY A 199 -31.72 32.21 46.30
CA GLY A 199 -31.15 31.44 47.42
C GLY A 199 -32.13 30.58 48.24
N SER A 200 -33.21 30.09 47.64
CA SER A 200 -34.05 29.00 48.13
C SER A 200 -33.50 27.65 47.66
N GLU A 201 -32.91 26.92 48.61
CA GLU A 201 -32.65 25.48 48.52
C GLU A 201 -33.96 24.72 48.24
N ALA A 202 -34.34 24.54 46.97
CA ALA A 202 -35.50 23.74 46.58
C ALA A 202 -35.15 22.33 46.04
N ALA A 203 -33.87 21.95 45.98
CA ALA A 203 -33.46 20.63 45.49
C ALA A 203 -33.17 19.58 46.58
N ALA A 204 -33.37 19.89 47.87
CA ALA A 204 -33.02 18.98 48.98
C ALA A 204 -34.22 18.31 49.68
N GLN A 205 -35.47 18.51 49.22
CA GLN A 205 -36.66 17.89 49.82
C GLN A 205 -37.71 17.46 48.77
N SER A 206 -37.35 16.54 47.88
CA SER A 206 -38.33 15.73 47.15
C SER A 206 -37.81 14.29 47.00
N GLN A 207 -37.89 13.53 48.09
CA GLN A 207 -37.90 12.06 48.03
C GLN A 207 -39.24 11.56 47.48
N SER A 208 -39.59 11.90 46.24
CA SER A 208 -40.56 11.19 45.40
C SER A 208 -40.82 12.00 44.12
N GLN A 209 -40.52 11.39 42.97
CA GLN A 209 -40.92 11.74 41.60
C GLN A 209 -40.15 12.93 40.94
N SER A 210 -39.48 12.56 39.83
CA SER A 210 -38.66 13.35 38.90
C SER A 210 -37.46 14.12 39.49
N GLN A 211 -36.29 13.46 39.50
CA GLN A 211 -35.02 14.18 39.43
C GLN A 211 -35.04 15.10 38.19
N PRO A 212 -34.49 16.33 38.24
CA PRO A 212 -34.29 17.10 37.02
C PRO A 212 -33.39 16.27 36.09
N SER A 213 -33.96 15.79 34.98
CA SER A 213 -33.26 14.97 34.01
C SER A 213 -32.13 15.80 33.42
N ALA A 214 -30.89 15.33 33.53
CA ALA A 214 -29.76 15.94 32.84
C ALA A 214 -30.10 16.10 31.34
N PRO A 215 -29.73 17.23 30.71
CA PRO A 215 -30.05 17.47 29.30
C PRO A 215 -29.50 16.34 28.42
N SER A 216 -30.24 15.97 27.37
CA SER A 216 -29.79 14.91 26.47
C SER A 216 -28.51 15.36 25.74
N PRO A 217 -27.55 14.45 25.47
CA PRO A 217 -26.30 14.81 24.79
C PRO A 217 -26.53 15.50 23.44
N ARG A 218 -27.51 15.02 22.68
CA ARG A 218 -27.88 15.57 21.38
C ARG A 218 -28.43 16.99 21.49
N ASP A 219 -29.29 17.26 22.46
CA ASP A 219 -29.86 18.61 22.65
C ASP A 219 -28.79 19.62 23.06
N LEU A 220 -27.83 19.20 23.90
CA LEU A 220 -26.74 20.06 24.36
C LEU A 220 -25.81 20.44 23.20
N ILE A 221 -25.49 19.49 22.32
CA ILE A 221 -24.63 19.73 21.14
C ILE A 221 -25.35 20.59 20.11
N MET A 222 -26.60 20.28 19.77
CA MET A 222 -27.37 21.09 18.82
C MET A 222 -27.57 22.51 19.35
N SER A 223 -27.81 22.67 20.66
CA SER A 223 -27.87 23.98 21.30
C SER A 223 -26.57 24.75 21.19
N PHE A 224 -25.42 24.07 21.25
CA PHE A 224 -24.12 24.69 21.05
C PHE A 224 -23.96 25.14 19.58
N ILE A 225 -24.14 24.23 18.61
CA ILE A 225 -23.97 24.48 17.16
C ILE A 225 -24.88 25.61 16.68
N ASP A 226 -26.17 25.55 17.00
CA ASP A 226 -27.12 26.58 16.55
C ASP A 226 -26.75 27.96 17.13
N SER A 227 -26.30 28.00 18.39
CA SER A 227 -25.94 29.26 19.05
C SER A 227 -24.65 29.87 18.50
N THR A 228 -23.69 29.05 18.11
CA THR A 228 -22.42 29.51 17.52
C THR A 228 -22.60 29.93 16.06
N VAL A 229 -23.40 29.20 15.27
CA VAL A 229 -23.74 29.55 13.89
C VAL A 229 -24.53 30.87 13.84
N ASP A 230 -25.57 31.01 14.67
CA ASP A 230 -26.36 32.24 14.73
C ASP A 230 -25.49 33.45 15.10
N ALA A 231 -24.67 33.33 16.14
CA ALA A 231 -23.81 34.41 16.59
C ALA A 231 -22.77 34.82 15.53
N PHE A 232 -22.22 33.86 14.77
CA PHE A 232 -21.24 34.13 13.73
C PHE A 232 -21.84 34.83 12.51
N VAL A 233 -22.98 34.33 12.00
CA VAL A 233 -23.62 34.88 10.80
C VAL A 233 -24.10 36.30 11.06
N ARG A 234 -24.69 36.57 12.24
CA ARG A 234 -25.09 37.93 12.64
C ARG A 234 -23.92 38.91 12.64
N ARG A 235 -22.81 38.53 13.27
CA ARG A 235 -21.60 39.36 13.35
C ARG A 235 -21.09 39.71 11.95
N SER A 236 -21.11 38.74 11.05
CA SER A 236 -20.70 38.94 9.64
C SER A 236 -21.60 39.92 8.89
N LEU A 237 -22.86 40.04 9.31
CA LEU A 237 -23.87 40.91 8.71
C LEU A 237 -23.99 42.29 9.39
N GLU A 238 -23.24 42.59 10.45
CA GLU A 238 -23.36 43.85 11.22
C GLU A 238 -23.19 45.12 10.36
N SER A 239 -22.37 45.04 9.31
CA SER A 239 -22.10 46.16 8.40
C SER A 239 -22.94 46.12 7.10
N THR A 240 -23.77 45.08 6.93
CA THR A 240 -24.48 44.80 5.68
C THR A 240 -25.98 44.98 5.85
N SER A 241 -26.58 45.85 5.01
CA SER A 241 -28.04 45.97 4.93
C SER A 241 -28.61 44.92 3.98
N LEU A 242 -29.37 43.96 4.51
CA LEU A 242 -30.14 42.99 3.71
C LEU A 242 -31.33 43.62 2.95
N LEU A 243 -31.63 44.90 3.22
CA LEU A 243 -32.65 45.65 2.51
C LEU A 243 -32.05 46.46 1.35
N PRO A 244 -32.71 46.49 0.17
CA PRO A 244 -32.25 47.31 -0.96
C PRO A 244 -32.31 48.82 -0.63
N PRO A 245 -31.42 49.64 -1.22
CA PRO A 245 -31.38 51.08 -0.98
C PRO A 245 -32.71 51.72 -1.39
N ARG A 246 -33.42 52.27 -0.40
CA ARG A 246 -34.79 52.75 -0.57
C ARG A 246 -34.81 54.14 -1.23
N ARG A 247 -35.54 54.29 -2.34
CA ARG A 247 -35.89 55.61 -2.90
C ARG A 247 -37.33 55.96 -2.46
N GLY A 248 -37.50 56.88 -1.50
CA GLY A 248 -38.82 57.37 -1.05
C GLY A 248 -38.99 57.53 0.47
N ARG A 249 -40.20 57.92 0.91
CA ARG A 249 -40.55 58.17 2.33
C ARG A 249 -40.74 56.85 3.10
N ARG A 250 -40.20 56.76 4.33
CA ARG A 250 -40.32 55.55 5.17
C ARG A 250 -41.79 55.29 5.57
N PRO A 251 -42.27 54.03 5.52
CA PRO A 251 -43.63 53.68 5.96
C PRO A 251 -43.78 53.85 7.48
N ALA A 252 -45.02 54.05 7.95
CA ALA A 252 -45.33 54.20 9.37
C ALA A 252 -45.20 52.87 10.16
N VAL A 253 -45.38 51.73 9.49
CA VAL A 253 -45.20 50.38 10.04
C VAL A 253 -44.33 49.58 9.07
N THR A 254 -43.25 48.98 9.58
CA THR A 254 -42.36 48.13 8.79
C THR A 254 -43.03 46.78 8.53
N PRO A 255 -43.20 46.34 7.28
CA PRO A 255 -43.77 45.03 6.95
C PRO A 255 -42.97 43.87 7.58
N LEU A 256 -43.63 42.77 7.96
CA LEU A 256 -43.00 41.64 8.64
C LEU A 256 -41.79 41.05 7.88
N PRO A 257 -41.79 40.87 6.54
CA PRO A 257 -40.60 40.44 5.82
C PRO A 257 -39.41 41.41 5.95
N GLN A 258 -39.69 42.72 6.07
CA GLN A 258 -38.64 43.72 6.30
C GLN A 258 -38.14 43.68 7.75
N GLN A 259 -39.02 43.45 8.73
CA GLN A 259 -38.61 43.25 10.12
C GLN A 259 -37.74 41.99 10.27
N PHE A 260 -38.11 40.90 9.61
CA PHE A 260 -37.34 39.66 9.58
C PHE A 260 -35.93 39.84 9.03
N LEU A 261 -35.79 40.48 7.86
CA LEU A 261 -34.47 40.76 7.29
C LEU A 261 -33.62 41.71 8.14
N ILE A 262 -34.23 42.64 8.88
CA ILE A 262 -33.50 43.50 9.84
C ILE A 262 -33.09 42.71 11.09
N ALA A 263 -33.99 41.87 11.61
CA ALA A 263 -33.75 41.08 12.80
C ALA A 263 -32.66 40.00 12.58
N LEU A 264 -32.52 39.47 11.37
CA LEU A 264 -31.45 38.52 11.03
C LEU A 264 -30.04 39.13 11.10
N SER A 265 -29.91 40.46 11.07
CA SER A 265 -28.63 41.15 11.24
C SER A 265 -28.53 41.98 12.54
N SER A 266 -29.57 42.00 13.38
CA SER A 266 -29.53 42.65 14.70
C SER A 266 -28.94 41.73 15.76
N GLY A 267 -28.34 42.30 16.81
CA GLY A 267 -27.72 41.52 17.90
C GLY A 267 -28.73 40.81 18.84
N ASP A 268 -29.99 41.24 18.86
CA ASP A 268 -31.05 40.69 19.71
C ASP A 268 -32.06 39.80 18.95
N GLY A 269 -32.12 39.91 17.62
CA GLY A 269 -32.95 39.10 16.75
C GLY A 269 -34.47 39.26 16.93
N VAL A 270 -34.93 40.25 17.70
CA VAL A 270 -36.33 40.33 18.15
C VAL A 270 -37.27 40.82 17.04
N LEU A 271 -38.40 40.15 16.87
CA LEU A 271 -39.49 40.52 15.96
C LEU A 271 -40.66 41.13 16.74
N ASP A 272 -41.17 42.28 16.29
CA ASP A 272 -42.30 42.98 16.90
C ASP A 272 -43.59 42.74 16.10
N ALA A 273 -44.17 41.55 16.29
CA ALA A 273 -45.42 41.13 15.66
C ALA A 273 -46.22 40.13 16.55
N PRO A 274 -47.55 40.03 16.38
CA PRO A 274 -48.36 39.05 17.10
C PRO A 274 -47.96 37.61 16.73
N ALA A 275 -47.94 36.69 17.71
CA ALA A 275 -47.50 35.30 17.51
C ALA A 275 -48.16 34.59 16.31
N LYS A 276 -49.48 34.77 16.12
CA LYS A 276 -50.21 34.17 14.98
C LYS A 276 -49.70 34.61 13.60
N SER A 277 -49.19 35.84 13.49
CA SER A 277 -48.64 36.36 12.24
C SER A 277 -47.21 35.87 11.99
N LEU A 278 -46.45 35.58 13.06
CA LEU A 278 -45.12 34.99 12.97
C LEU A 278 -45.19 33.52 12.53
N ASP A 279 -46.12 32.74 13.10
CA ASP A 279 -46.31 31.34 12.74
C ASP A 279 -46.63 31.18 11.24
N ALA A 280 -47.60 31.97 10.73
CA ALA A 280 -47.99 31.93 9.33
C ALA A 280 -46.85 32.32 8.36
N PHE A 281 -45.98 33.24 8.77
CA PHE A 281 -44.84 33.65 7.96
C PHE A 281 -43.69 32.63 7.99
N SER A 282 -43.51 31.93 9.12
CA SER A 282 -42.54 30.83 9.23
C SER A 282 -42.85 29.69 8.25
N ASP A 283 -44.13 29.31 8.11
CA ASP A 283 -44.57 28.26 7.18
C ASP A 283 -44.28 28.61 5.71
N GLU A 284 -44.44 29.88 5.32
CA GLU A 284 -44.20 30.36 3.95
C GLU A 284 -42.71 30.26 3.57
N ILE A 285 -41.80 30.62 4.48
CA ILE A 285 -40.35 30.54 4.26
C ILE A 285 -39.90 29.09 4.08
N GLY A 286 -40.43 28.16 4.89
CA GLY A 286 -40.08 26.75 4.82
C GLY A 286 -40.35 26.11 3.45
N GLY A 287 -41.45 26.49 2.79
CA GLY A 287 -41.82 25.95 1.47
C GLY A 287 -40.93 26.43 0.31
N TRP A 288 -40.36 27.63 0.40
CA TRP A 288 -39.47 28.17 -0.64
C TRP A 288 -38.10 27.48 -0.66
N LEU A 289 -37.55 27.15 0.51
CA LEU A 289 -36.18 26.62 0.65
C LEU A 289 -35.97 25.18 0.12
N SER A 290 -37.03 24.42 -0.18
CA SER A 290 -36.91 23.02 -0.59
C SER A 290 -36.44 22.78 -2.05
N GLY A 291 -36.31 23.81 -2.90
CA GLY A 291 -36.06 23.69 -4.35
C GLY A 291 -34.60 23.82 -4.85
N LEU A 292 -33.61 24.00 -3.98
CA LEU A 292 -32.22 24.39 -4.34
C LEU A 292 -31.15 23.26 -4.20
N LYS A 293 -31.42 22.02 -4.63
CA LYS A 293 -30.46 20.87 -4.53
C LYS A 293 -29.93 20.37 -5.91
N PRO A 294 -28.67 19.89 -6.08
CA PRO A 294 -28.06 19.47 -7.39
C PRO A 294 -28.69 18.26 -8.12
N SER A 295 -28.52 18.18 -9.45
CA SER A 295 -28.95 17.08 -10.37
C SER A 295 -27.94 15.93 -10.52
N ALA A 296 -28.40 14.72 -10.86
CA ALA A 296 -27.80 13.40 -10.58
C ALA A 296 -26.95 12.74 -11.74
N PRO A 297 -26.29 11.57 -11.54
CA PRO A 297 -25.29 10.95 -12.44
C PRO A 297 -25.80 10.09 -13.65
N ASP A 298 -26.47 10.66 -14.66
CA ASP A 298 -27.41 9.88 -15.54
C ASP A 298 -27.28 10.02 -17.11
N VAL A 299 -26.09 9.99 -17.76
CA VAL A 299 -25.95 10.01 -19.28
C VAL A 299 -25.55 8.64 -19.88
N LEU A 300 -26.24 8.17 -20.94
CA LEU A 300 -26.29 6.73 -21.33
C LEU A 300 -25.60 6.25 -22.66
N PHE A 301 -25.19 7.09 -23.64
CA PHE A 301 -24.68 6.64 -24.98
C PHE A 301 -23.58 7.55 -25.65
N ARG A 302 -22.75 7.01 -26.58
CA ARG A 302 -21.67 7.65 -27.40
C ARG A 302 -21.55 7.13 -28.87
N THR A 303 -20.69 7.68 -29.74
CA THR A 303 -20.53 7.30 -31.21
C THR A 303 -19.28 6.42 -31.51
N CYS A 304 -19.31 5.50 -32.51
CA CYS A 304 -18.28 4.46 -32.82
C CYS A 304 -18.03 4.16 -34.34
N PHE A 305 -16.81 3.74 -34.74
CA PHE A 305 -16.34 3.42 -36.11
C PHE A 305 -15.81 1.97 -36.26
N ARG A 306 -16.01 1.28 -37.40
CA ARG A 306 -15.51 -0.10 -37.65
C ARG A 306 -14.90 -0.30 -39.05
N LEU A 307 -13.76 -1.01 -39.17
CA LEU A 307 -13.10 -1.38 -40.44
C LEU A 307 -13.36 -2.86 -40.85
N ASP A 308 -13.71 -3.11 -42.11
CA ASP A 308 -13.97 -4.43 -42.70
C ASP A 308 -13.00 -4.76 -43.87
N SER A 309 -12.52 -6.01 -43.95
CA SER A 309 -11.61 -6.52 -45.00
C SER A 309 -12.34 -6.98 -46.29
N PRO A 310 -11.67 -7.03 -47.46
CA PRO A 310 -12.26 -7.53 -48.70
C PRO A 310 -12.68 -9.01 -48.59
N PRO A 311 -13.75 -9.43 -49.31
CA PRO A 311 -14.19 -10.83 -49.36
C PRO A 311 -13.18 -11.73 -50.07
N GLU A 312 -13.06 -12.99 -49.64
CA GLU A 312 -12.09 -13.96 -50.14
C GLU A 312 -12.24 -14.25 -51.64
N ARG A 313 -11.11 -14.42 -52.35
CA ARG A 313 -11.09 -15.07 -53.68
C ARG A 313 -11.38 -16.55 -53.49
N SER A 314 -12.53 -17.02 -53.97
CA SER A 314 -12.74 -18.44 -54.23
C SER A 314 -11.93 -18.84 -55.47
N ASP A 315 -10.77 -19.47 -55.28
CA ASP A 315 -10.04 -20.15 -56.35
C ASP A 315 -10.78 -21.45 -56.72
N ASP A 316 -11.94 -21.34 -57.38
CA ASP A 316 -12.54 -22.44 -58.13
C ASP A 316 -11.97 -22.39 -59.56
N LEU A 317 -10.76 -22.92 -59.71
CA LEU A 317 -10.18 -23.29 -61.00
C LEU A 317 -10.03 -24.82 -61.07
N ASP A 318 -10.82 -25.37 -61.98
CA ASP A 318 -10.73 -26.65 -62.68
C ASP A 318 -11.14 -27.97 -61.98
N GLY A 319 -12.16 -28.58 -62.59
CA GLY A 319 -12.63 -29.93 -62.39
C GLY A 319 -13.65 -30.29 -63.47
N ASP A 320 -13.16 -30.43 -64.71
CA ASP A 320 -13.90 -31.01 -65.84
C ASP A 320 -14.57 -32.34 -65.47
N GLU A 321 -15.87 -32.48 -65.72
CA GLU A 321 -16.49 -33.79 -65.92
C GLU A 321 -17.41 -33.78 -67.15
N GLU A 322 -17.23 -34.84 -67.94
CA GLU A 322 -17.84 -35.15 -69.23
C GLU A 322 -19.38 -35.23 -69.19
N GLY A 323 -20.04 -34.84 -70.29
CA GLY A 323 -21.49 -35.09 -70.42
C GLY A 323 -22.16 -34.51 -71.66
N THR A 324 -21.91 -35.13 -72.81
CA THR A 324 -22.77 -35.26 -74.01
C THR A 324 -24.04 -34.38 -74.16
N GLY A 325 -24.16 -33.66 -75.29
CA GLY A 325 -25.48 -33.19 -75.76
C GLY A 325 -25.46 -32.16 -76.89
N ASN A 326 -25.79 -32.60 -78.10
CA ASN A 326 -25.95 -31.83 -79.34
C ASN A 326 -26.79 -30.53 -79.22
N GLY A 327 -26.44 -29.51 -80.02
CA GLY A 327 -27.39 -28.46 -80.41
C GLY A 327 -26.77 -27.20 -81.03
N SER A 328 -26.82 -27.14 -82.36
CA SER A 328 -26.55 -25.99 -83.25
C SER A 328 -27.05 -24.61 -82.80
N GLY A 329 -26.32 -23.55 -83.17
CA GLY A 329 -26.88 -22.19 -83.32
C GLY A 329 -25.85 -21.06 -83.19
N GLU A 330 -25.81 -20.18 -84.18
CA GLU A 330 -24.88 -19.06 -84.35
C GLU A 330 -25.18 -17.85 -83.43
N GLU A 331 -24.23 -16.90 -83.46
CA GLU A 331 -24.34 -15.46 -83.16
C GLU A 331 -24.02 -14.93 -81.75
N GLY A 332 -23.07 -13.99 -81.69
CA GLY A 332 -23.08 -12.94 -80.67
C GLY A 332 -21.74 -12.57 -80.02
N MET A 333 -20.79 -12.06 -80.78
CA MET A 333 -19.59 -11.41 -80.23
C MET A 333 -19.99 -10.13 -79.46
N ARG A 334 -20.02 -10.19 -78.13
CA ARG A 334 -19.98 -9.01 -77.23
C ARG A 334 -18.94 -9.23 -76.13
N LYS A 335 -17.86 -8.46 -76.22
CA LYS A 335 -16.84 -8.29 -75.17
C LYS A 335 -17.52 -7.99 -73.83
N ARG A 336 -17.35 -8.87 -72.84
CA ARG A 336 -17.79 -8.68 -71.45
C ARG A 336 -16.63 -8.02 -70.69
N HIS A 337 -16.88 -6.85 -70.12
CA HIS A 337 -15.95 -6.14 -69.24
C HIS A 337 -15.60 -7.02 -68.02
N VAL A 338 -14.32 -7.04 -67.65
CA VAL A 338 -13.81 -7.59 -66.38
C VAL A 338 -14.27 -6.68 -65.25
N ASN A 339 -15.01 -7.25 -64.28
CA ASN A 339 -15.53 -6.53 -63.12
C ASN A 339 -14.39 -6.29 -62.11
N ARG A 340 -14.19 -5.05 -61.68
CA ARG A 340 -13.01 -4.55 -60.95
C ARG A 340 -13.28 -4.28 -59.45
N ASP A 341 -14.31 -4.89 -58.88
CA ASP A 341 -14.88 -4.50 -57.57
C ASP A 341 -14.48 -5.41 -56.37
N TYR A 342 -13.51 -6.32 -56.51
CA TYR A 342 -13.23 -7.34 -55.49
C TYR A 342 -12.03 -7.07 -54.53
N ASP A 343 -11.39 -5.90 -54.57
CA ASP A 343 -10.22 -5.56 -53.74
C ASP A 343 -10.42 -4.28 -52.87
N VAL A 344 -11.62 -4.03 -52.33
CA VAL A 344 -11.96 -2.78 -51.62
C VAL A 344 -12.28 -3.03 -50.14
N TRP A 345 -11.56 -2.34 -49.25
CA TRP A 345 -11.78 -2.29 -47.79
C TRP A 345 -12.86 -1.25 -47.43
N SER A 346 -13.55 -1.34 -46.29
CA SER A 346 -14.63 -0.38 -45.93
C SER A 346 -14.74 -0.01 -44.44
N VAL A 347 -15.24 1.21 -44.14
CA VAL A 347 -15.46 1.74 -42.77
C VAL A 347 -16.94 2.09 -42.53
N ARG A 348 -17.51 1.73 -41.37
CA ARG A 348 -18.95 1.92 -41.01
C ARG A 348 -19.17 2.63 -39.64
N PHE A 349 -20.31 3.33 -39.48
CA PHE A 349 -20.65 4.16 -38.29
C PHE A 349 -21.76 3.57 -37.36
N PHE A 350 -21.63 3.76 -36.05
CA PHE A 350 -22.52 3.21 -35.00
C PHE A 350 -22.70 4.17 -33.79
N LEU A 351 -23.78 3.99 -33.01
CA LEU A 351 -23.92 4.47 -31.62
C LEU A 351 -23.66 3.31 -30.64
N GLN A 352 -22.87 3.55 -29.60
CA GLN A 352 -22.42 2.59 -28.59
C GLN A 352 -22.87 3.03 -27.18
N ALA A 353 -23.30 2.10 -26.33
CA ALA A 353 -23.66 2.41 -24.94
C ALA A 353 -22.41 2.61 -24.06
N THR A 354 -22.47 3.50 -23.07
CA THR A 354 -21.30 3.84 -22.21
C THR A 354 -20.99 2.76 -21.17
N ASP A 355 -22.03 2.06 -20.72
CA ASP A 355 -21.98 0.98 -19.74
C ASP A 355 -21.84 -0.42 -20.37
N ASP A 356 -22.21 -0.59 -21.64
CA ASP A 356 -22.01 -1.83 -22.42
C ASP A 356 -21.44 -1.55 -23.83
N PRO A 357 -20.11 -1.63 -24.00
CA PRO A 357 -19.44 -1.39 -25.28
C PRO A 357 -19.79 -2.38 -26.40
N SER A 358 -20.36 -3.55 -26.09
CA SER A 358 -20.75 -4.55 -27.09
C SER A 358 -22.02 -4.16 -27.86
N LEU A 359 -22.79 -3.22 -27.31
CA LEU A 359 -24.08 -2.79 -27.84
C LEU A 359 -23.88 -1.71 -28.89
N LEU A 360 -23.98 -2.09 -30.17
CA LEU A 360 -23.81 -1.20 -31.32
C LEU A 360 -25.12 -1.03 -32.09
N ILE A 361 -25.56 0.22 -32.23
CA ILE A 361 -26.73 0.60 -33.04
C ILE A 361 -26.21 1.17 -34.37
N PRO A 362 -26.46 0.50 -35.52
CA PRO A 362 -26.03 1.00 -36.82
C PRO A 362 -26.60 2.39 -37.12
N ALA A 363 -25.80 3.27 -37.71
CA ALA A 363 -26.25 4.62 -38.08
C ALA A 363 -27.53 4.62 -38.94
N GLU A 364 -27.69 3.64 -39.83
CA GLU A 364 -28.91 3.47 -40.63
C GLU A 364 -30.19 3.32 -39.77
N THR A 365 -30.08 2.62 -38.63
CA THR A 365 -31.20 2.42 -37.69
C THR A 365 -31.54 3.73 -36.97
N VAL A 366 -30.52 4.52 -36.64
CA VAL A 366 -30.68 5.85 -36.01
C VAL A 366 -31.40 6.81 -36.96
N TRP A 367 -31.00 6.86 -38.24
CA TRP A 367 -31.61 7.73 -39.25
C TRP A 367 -33.05 7.35 -39.62
N ASN A 368 -33.42 6.08 -39.47
CA ASN A 368 -34.77 5.60 -39.76
C ASN A 368 -35.78 5.76 -38.60
N THR A 369 -35.31 6.24 -37.45
CA THR A 369 -36.15 6.43 -36.27
C THR A 369 -37.06 7.66 -36.39
N ARG A 370 -38.36 7.51 -36.09
CA ARG A 370 -39.39 8.58 -36.21
C ARG A 370 -39.81 9.22 -34.88
N SER A 371 -39.40 8.67 -33.74
CA SER A 371 -39.72 9.19 -32.40
C SER A 371 -38.59 10.08 -31.87
N LYS A 372 -38.93 11.09 -31.07
CA LYS A 372 -37.94 11.90 -30.31
C LYS A 372 -37.37 11.16 -29.10
N THR A 373 -38.08 10.14 -28.61
CA THR A 373 -37.67 9.27 -27.51
C THR A 373 -37.77 7.80 -27.92
N PRO A 374 -36.94 7.33 -28.87
CA PRO A 374 -36.84 5.91 -29.14
C PRO A 374 -36.37 5.16 -27.91
N THR A 375 -36.96 4.00 -27.71
CA THR A 375 -36.47 3.04 -26.72
C THR A 375 -35.59 2.04 -27.46
N PHE A 376 -34.28 2.12 -27.27
CA PHE A 376 -33.36 1.09 -27.76
C PHE A 376 -33.14 0.11 -26.63
N LEU A 377 -33.55 -1.15 -26.82
CA LEU A 377 -33.31 -2.26 -25.87
C LEU A 377 -33.64 -1.88 -24.40
N GLN A 378 -34.86 -1.36 -24.18
CA GLN A 378 -35.42 -0.90 -22.89
C GLN A 378 -34.92 0.44 -22.32
N ARG A 379 -34.04 1.18 -23.02
CA ARG A 379 -33.57 2.50 -22.58
C ARG A 379 -34.18 3.61 -23.43
N LYS A 380 -34.83 4.58 -22.77
CA LYS A 380 -35.34 5.79 -23.44
C LYS A 380 -34.18 6.73 -23.70
N PHE A 381 -33.99 7.10 -24.95
CA PHE A 381 -32.95 8.03 -25.34
C PHE A 381 -33.55 9.21 -26.08
N GLU A 382 -33.32 10.42 -25.59
CA GLU A 382 -33.86 11.65 -26.17
C GLU A 382 -32.99 12.12 -27.34
N ASN A 383 -33.61 12.29 -28.51
CA ASN A 383 -33.06 12.89 -29.74
C ASN A 383 -31.73 12.27 -30.25
N PRO A 384 -31.65 10.95 -30.55
CA PRO A 384 -30.42 10.31 -31.03
C PRO A 384 -29.83 10.85 -32.33
N GLN A 385 -30.68 11.37 -33.21
CA GLN A 385 -30.24 11.92 -34.49
C GLN A 385 -29.44 13.21 -34.29
N GLU A 386 -29.84 14.04 -33.33
CA GLU A 386 -29.15 15.28 -32.99
C GLU A 386 -27.79 14.97 -32.34
N GLN A 387 -27.74 13.96 -31.46
CA GLN A 387 -26.49 13.51 -30.85
C GLN A 387 -25.52 12.91 -31.87
N LEU A 388 -25.96 11.97 -32.72
CA LEU A 388 -25.10 11.34 -33.74
C LEU A 388 -24.57 12.37 -34.74
N LEU A 389 -25.39 13.34 -35.15
CA LEU A 389 -24.96 14.41 -36.07
C LEU A 389 -23.96 15.36 -35.39
N ALA A 390 -24.20 15.74 -34.12
CA ALA A 390 -23.27 16.55 -33.34
C ALA A 390 -21.92 15.83 -33.15
N ASP A 391 -21.93 14.52 -32.97
CA ASP A 391 -20.74 13.68 -32.80
C ASP A 391 -19.94 13.52 -34.11
N LEU A 392 -20.60 13.22 -35.22
CA LEU A 392 -19.95 13.11 -36.54
C LEU A 392 -19.32 14.45 -36.98
N GLY A 393 -19.97 15.58 -36.66
CA GLY A 393 -19.40 16.92 -36.88
C GLY A 393 -18.17 17.22 -36.02
N ARG A 394 -18.02 16.57 -34.86
CA ARG A 394 -16.80 16.63 -34.05
C ARG A 394 -15.70 15.72 -34.64
N ALA A 395 -16.04 14.52 -35.12
CA ALA A 395 -15.09 13.53 -35.62
C ALA A 395 -14.42 13.89 -36.96
N SER A 396 -15.11 14.60 -37.87
CA SER A 396 -14.55 15.02 -39.16
C SER A 396 -13.33 15.93 -39.05
N ARG A 397 -13.14 16.60 -37.91
CA ARG A 397 -11.96 17.44 -37.64
C ARG A 397 -10.68 16.64 -37.43
N VAL A 398 -10.79 15.35 -37.07
CA VAL A 398 -9.66 14.47 -36.75
C VAL A 398 -9.29 13.60 -37.95
N PHE A 399 -10.29 13.14 -38.72
CA PHE A 399 -10.08 12.27 -39.87
C PHE A 399 -10.86 12.79 -41.10
N PRO A 400 -10.19 13.53 -42.00
CA PRO A 400 -10.86 14.25 -43.10
C PRO A 400 -11.63 13.37 -44.09
N ALA A 401 -11.30 12.08 -44.22
CA ALA A 401 -12.03 11.19 -45.12
C ALA A 401 -13.51 10.97 -44.72
N ILE A 402 -13.91 11.32 -43.47
CA ILE A 402 -15.31 11.32 -43.04
C ILE A 402 -16.11 12.46 -43.70
N GLU A 403 -15.46 13.56 -44.12
CA GLU A 403 -16.15 14.72 -44.70
C GLU A 403 -16.95 14.35 -45.95
N ALA A 404 -16.42 13.44 -46.78
CA ALA A 404 -17.11 12.90 -47.94
C ALA A 404 -18.44 12.19 -47.60
N SER A 405 -18.55 11.63 -46.39
CA SER A 405 -19.80 10.98 -45.93
C SER A 405 -20.84 11.98 -45.42
N LEU A 406 -20.45 13.19 -45.01
CA LEU A 406 -21.36 14.23 -44.52
C LEU A 406 -22.10 14.97 -45.63
N GLU A 407 -21.71 14.77 -46.90
CA GLU A 407 -22.44 15.26 -48.07
C GLU A 407 -23.77 14.50 -48.27
N ASP A 408 -23.87 13.28 -47.73
CA ASP A 408 -25.10 12.50 -47.74
C ASP A 408 -26.05 12.92 -46.61
N ALA A 409 -27.34 12.99 -46.91
CA ALA A 409 -28.37 13.32 -45.91
C ALA A 409 -28.48 12.29 -44.76
N ARG A 410 -27.86 11.11 -44.90
CA ARG A 410 -27.87 9.99 -43.94
C ARG A 410 -26.52 9.23 -43.97
N PRO A 411 -25.46 9.74 -43.33
CA PRO A 411 -24.13 9.15 -43.37
C PRO A 411 -24.09 7.75 -42.73
N VAL A 412 -23.46 6.78 -43.40
CA VAL A 412 -23.33 5.38 -42.92
C VAL A 412 -21.92 4.77 -43.02
N GLY A 413 -21.05 5.24 -43.93
CA GLY A 413 -19.68 4.71 -44.13
C GLY A 413 -19.02 5.09 -45.47
N PHE A 414 -17.81 4.58 -45.76
CA PHE A 414 -17.03 4.79 -47.02
C PHE A 414 -15.99 3.67 -47.29
N GLY A 415 -15.39 3.59 -48.51
CA GLY A 415 -14.43 2.53 -48.93
C GLY A 415 -12.97 2.97 -49.22
N MET A 416 -11.98 2.05 -49.21
CA MET A 416 -10.53 2.31 -49.36
C MET A 416 -9.71 1.16 -50.03
N SER A 417 -8.47 1.41 -50.46
CA SER A 417 -7.52 0.41 -51.05
C SER A 417 -6.64 -0.32 -50.02
N THR A 418 -5.94 -1.41 -50.39
CA THR A 418 -5.02 -2.15 -49.48
C THR A 418 -3.90 -1.30 -48.90
N SER A 419 -3.35 -0.35 -49.69
CA SER A 419 -2.34 0.59 -49.19
C SER A 419 -2.94 1.66 -48.26
N GLN A 420 -4.17 2.12 -48.52
CA GLN A 420 -4.89 3.04 -47.64
C GLN A 420 -5.36 2.36 -46.35
N ALA A 421 -5.71 1.08 -46.39
CA ALA A 421 -6.05 0.28 -45.22
C ALA A 421 -4.84 0.10 -44.30
N TYR A 422 -3.66 -0.17 -44.86
CA TYR A 422 -2.41 -0.19 -44.09
C TYR A 422 -2.12 1.17 -43.42
N ALA A 423 -2.37 2.29 -44.11
CA ALA A 423 -2.23 3.64 -43.53
C ALA A 423 -3.26 3.93 -42.44
N PHE A 424 -4.54 3.56 -42.63
CA PHE A 424 -5.60 3.72 -41.62
C PHE A 424 -5.28 2.96 -40.33
N LEU A 425 -4.79 1.71 -40.45
CA LEU A 425 -4.41 0.84 -39.33
C LEU A 425 -3.25 1.41 -38.50
N ARG A 426 -2.28 2.08 -39.14
CA ARG A 426 -1.12 2.66 -38.44
C ARG A 426 -1.34 4.06 -37.91
N GLU A 427 -2.11 4.91 -38.60
CA GLU A 427 -2.11 6.36 -38.35
C GLU A 427 -3.44 6.91 -37.82
N SER A 428 -4.60 6.51 -38.36
CA SER A 428 -5.88 7.19 -38.12
C SER A 428 -6.71 6.61 -36.96
N ALA A 429 -6.68 5.30 -36.75
CA ALA A 429 -7.45 4.64 -35.69
C ALA A 429 -7.14 5.16 -34.26
N PRO A 430 -5.87 5.34 -33.84
CA PRO A 430 -5.54 5.78 -32.48
C PRO A 430 -6.04 7.19 -32.11
N LEU A 431 -6.15 8.10 -33.09
CA LEU A 431 -6.54 9.50 -32.85
C LEU A 431 -8.05 9.66 -32.57
N LEU A 432 -8.88 8.78 -33.13
CA LEU A 432 -10.33 8.80 -32.94
C LEU A 432 -10.71 8.35 -31.52
N GLU A 433 -10.04 7.34 -30.96
CA GLU A 433 -10.31 6.85 -29.60
C GLU A 433 -10.03 7.91 -28.52
N GLN A 434 -8.96 8.68 -28.68
CA GLN A 434 -8.55 9.74 -27.73
C GLN A 434 -9.59 10.86 -27.56
N ASN A 435 -10.52 11.03 -28.50
CA ASN A 435 -11.55 12.07 -28.47
C ASN A 435 -12.90 11.59 -27.90
N GLY A 436 -12.94 10.40 -27.28
CA GLY A 436 -14.14 9.83 -26.65
C GLY A 436 -15.05 9.05 -27.60
N PHE A 437 -14.57 8.73 -28.81
CA PHE A 437 -15.26 7.86 -29.79
C PHE A 437 -14.82 6.39 -29.66
N GLY A 438 -15.63 5.44 -30.10
CA GLY A 438 -15.24 4.02 -30.22
C GLY A 438 -14.63 3.65 -31.59
N VAL A 439 -13.68 2.71 -31.64
CA VAL A 439 -13.08 2.16 -32.88
C VAL A 439 -12.97 0.62 -32.82
N LEU A 440 -13.16 -0.08 -33.95
CA LEU A 440 -13.10 -1.55 -34.05
C LEU A 440 -12.29 -2.02 -35.27
N LEU A 441 -11.25 -2.86 -35.06
CA LEU A 441 -10.27 -3.34 -36.06
C LEU A 441 -10.34 -4.87 -36.33
N PRO A 442 -9.73 -5.39 -37.43
CA PRO A 442 -9.71 -6.82 -37.73
C PRO A 442 -8.84 -7.68 -36.78
N PRO A 443 -9.25 -8.92 -36.43
CA PRO A 443 -8.59 -9.72 -35.40
C PRO A 443 -7.14 -10.17 -35.67
N TRP A 444 -6.73 -10.29 -36.94
CA TRP A 444 -5.39 -10.76 -37.32
C TRP A 444 -4.31 -9.68 -37.14
N TRP A 445 -4.69 -8.41 -37.24
CA TRP A 445 -3.76 -7.28 -37.03
C TRP A 445 -3.30 -7.19 -35.56
N GLU A 446 -4.11 -7.71 -34.65
CA GLU A 446 -3.84 -7.70 -33.21
C GLU A 446 -3.03 -8.93 -32.74
N LYS A 447 -2.71 -9.90 -33.62
CA LYS A 447 -2.02 -11.16 -33.27
C LYS A 447 -0.50 -11.14 -33.56
N PRO A 448 0.37 -11.45 -32.57
CA PRO A 448 1.83 -11.51 -32.76
C PRO A 448 2.36 -12.72 -33.57
N SER A 449 1.55 -13.75 -33.80
CA SER A 449 1.97 -15.09 -34.26
C SER A 449 2.29 -15.22 -35.76
N ALA A 450 2.37 -14.12 -36.51
CA ALA A 450 2.55 -14.14 -37.96
C ALA A 450 4.01 -13.94 -38.42
N ARG A 451 5.01 -14.25 -37.58
CA ARG A 451 6.46 -14.02 -37.81
C ARG A 451 7.24 -15.33 -38.03
N ILE A 452 8.51 -15.24 -38.47
CA ILE A 452 9.39 -16.34 -38.91
C ILE A 452 10.38 -16.78 -37.79
N GLY A 453 10.58 -18.08 -37.53
CA GLY A 453 11.53 -18.63 -36.53
C GLY A 453 12.06 -20.08 -36.74
N VAL A 454 12.70 -20.72 -35.73
CA VAL A 454 13.45 -22.02 -35.79
C VAL A 454 13.13 -22.99 -34.63
N LYS A 455 13.13 -24.32 -34.80
CA LYS A 455 12.85 -25.35 -33.76
C LYS A 455 14.06 -26.27 -33.46
N LEU A 456 14.26 -26.75 -32.21
CA LEU A 456 15.40 -27.59 -31.72
C LEU A 456 14.94 -28.98 -31.20
N LYS A 457 15.75 -30.05 -31.39
CA LYS A 457 15.47 -31.43 -30.93
C LYS A 457 16.64 -32.02 -30.10
N VAL A 458 16.39 -32.56 -28.89
CA VAL A 458 17.42 -33.01 -27.92
C VAL A 458 17.28 -34.50 -27.58
N LYS A 459 18.41 -35.25 -27.55
CA LYS A 459 18.48 -36.70 -27.24
C LYS A 459 19.35 -36.97 -25.99
N SER A 460 18.90 -37.89 -25.12
CA SER A 460 19.62 -38.30 -23.91
C SER A 460 20.42 -39.60 -24.12
N GLN A 461 21.69 -39.63 -23.70
CA GLN A 461 22.45 -40.89 -23.58
C GLN A 461 22.17 -41.52 -22.20
N ALA A 462 21.14 -42.35 -22.09
CA ALA A 462 20.92 -43.14 -20.88
C ALA A 462 21.88 -44.34 -20.85
N GLN A 463 22.71 -44.47 -19.81
CA GLN A 463 23.25 -45.77 -19.40
C GLN A 463 22.14 -46.54 -18.67
N GLU A 464 21.94 -47.81 -19.02
CA GLU A 464 20.93 -48.69 -18.44
C GLU A 464 21.11 -48.86 -16.92
N GLY A 465 20.32 -48.11 -16.16
CA GLY A 465 20.18 -48.23 -14.69
C GLY A 465 19.14 -47.22 -14.20
N GLY A 466 18.06 -47.71 -13.57
CA GLY A 466 16.90 -46.90 -13.19
C GLY A 466 17.19 -45.70 -12.26
N ILE A 467 16.17 -44.87 -12.07
CA ILE A 467 16.12 -43.55 -11.39
C ILE A 467 16.47 -43.62 -9.88
N GLY A 468 17.64 -44.15 -9.52
CA GLY A 468 17.99 -44.48 -8.13
C GLY A 468 19.40 -44.11 -7.67
N SER A 469 20.24 -43.51 -8.51
CA SER A 469 21.59 -43.10 -8.10
C SER A 469 21.79 -41.59 -8.28
N GLY A 470 22.00 -40.89 -7.16
CA GLY A 470 22.11 -39.43 -7.05
C GLY A 470 23.36 -38.82 -7.69
N HIS A 471 23.56 -39.05 -8.98
CA HIS A 471 24.72 -38.54 -9.74
C HIS A 471 24.35 -37.57 -10.88
N PHE A 472 23.07 -37.28 -11.09
CA PHE A 472 22.66 -36.26 -12.06
C PHE A 472 22.75 -34.88 -11.43
N ASN A 473 23.56 -34.01 -12.01
CA ASN A 473 23.71 -32.60 -11.60
C ASN A 473 23.60 -31.74 -12.87
N VAL A 474 23.41 -30.44 -12.73
CA VAL A 474 23.43 -29.41 -13.78
C VAL A 474 24.57 -29.60 -14.81
N LYS A 475 25.68 -30.24 -14.41
CA LYS A 475 26.89 -30.43 -15.22
C LYS A 475 26.93 -31.70 -16.10
N SER A 476 25.86 -32.51 -16.18
CA SER A 476 25.77 -33.69 -17.06
C SER A 476 25.67 -33.30 -18.56
N ILE A 477 26.17 -34.10 -19.54
CA ILE A 477 26.30 -33.76 -21.00
C ILE A 477 25.26 -34.49 -21.89
N MET A 478 24.77 -33.89 -23.01
CA MET A 478 23.68 -34.33 -23.95
C MET A 478 23.89 -33.95 -25.45
N SER A 479 23.09 -34.47 -26.42
CA SER A 479 23.17 -34.23 -27.90
C SER A 479 21.91 -33.60 -28.58
N TYR A 480 21.99 -32.88 -29.74
CA TYR A 480 20.87 -32.09 -30.37
C TYR A 480 20.86 -31.83 -31.95
N ASP A 481 19.71 -31.40 -32.57
CA ASP A 481 19.40 -31.07 -34.04
C ASP A 481 18.40 -29.84 -34.30
N TRP A 482 18.31 -29.13 -35.49
CA TRP A 482 17.51 -27.86 -35.80
C TRP A 482 16.58 -27.80 -37.09
N GLU A 483 15.45 -27.01 -37.15
CA GLU A 483 14.46 -26.81 -38.30
C GLU A 483 13.77 -25.38 -38.42
N VAL A 484 13.12 -24.94 -39.54
CA VAL A 484 12.43 -23.58 -39.76
C VAL A 484 10.89 -23.57 -39.58
N ALA A 485 10.30 -22.50 -39.03
CA ALA A 485 8.84 -22.29 -38.83
C ALA A 485 8.32 -20.87 -39.19
N ILE A 486 7.07 -20.75 -39.67
CA ILE A 486 6.26 -19.52 -39.82
C ILE A 486 4.94 -19.70 -39.05
N GLY A 487 4.76 -18.92 -37.97
CA GLY A 487 3.68 -19.17 -37.02
C GLY A 487 3.72 -20.61 -36.50
N ASP A 488 2.60 -21.32 -36.60
CA ASP A 488 2.50 -22.75 -36.21
C ASP A 488 2.93 -23.74 -37.30
N ASN A 489 3.29 -23.26 -38.50
CA ASN A 489 3.62 -24.12 -39.64
C ASN A 489 5.13 -24.22 -39.85
N THR A 490 5.68 -25.43 -39.94
CA THR A 490 7.06 -25.65 -40.38
C THR A 490 7.16 -25.58 -41.90
N LEU A 491 8.06 -24.75 -42.43
CA LEU A 491 8.32 -24.67 -43.86
C LEU A 491 9.67 -25.33 -44.17
N SER A 492 9.74 -25.96 -45.33
CA SER A 492 11.03 -26.38 -45.87
C SER A 492 11.83 -25.17 -46.34
N GLU A 493 13.16 -25.33 -46.41
CA GLU A 493 14.08 -24.30 -46.92
C GLU A 493 13.69 -23.82 -48.34
N GLU A 494 13.15 -24.71 -49.17
CA GLU A 494 12.77 -24.43 -50.56
C GLU A 494 11.50 -23.57 -50.68
N GLU A 495 10.50 -23.80 -49.82
CA GLU A 495 9.22 -23.05 -49.84
C GLU A 495 9.39 -21.60 -49.37
N PHE A 496 10.27 -21.39 -48.38
CA PHE A 496 10.57 -20.06 -47.85
C PHE A 496 11.20 -19.15 -48.91
N ALA A 497 12.12 -19.68 -49.72
CA ALA A 497 12.80 -18.92 -50.77
C ALA A 497 11.85 -18.37 -51.85
N HIS A 498 10.73 -19.05 -52.12
CA HIS A 498 9.75 -18.63 -53.13
C HIS A 498 8.90 -17.42 -52.68
N LEU A 499 8.44 -17.39 -51.42
CA LEU A 499 7.59 -16.32 -50.89
C LEU A 499 8.32 -14.98 -50.76
N ALA A 500 9.62 -15.02 -50.45
CA ALA A 500 10.48 -13.84 -50.38
C ALA A 500 10.58 -13.05 -51.71
N GLY A 501 10.27 -13.69 -52.85
CA GLY A 501 10.37 -13.07 -54.19
C GLY A 501 9.26 -12.06 -54.55
N LEU A 502 8.10 -12.06 -53.87
CA LEU A 502 6.88 -11.33 -54.31
C LEU A 502 6.79 -9.84 -53.91
N LYS A 503 7.57 -9.37 -52.92
CA LYS A 503 7.70 -7.94 -52.50
C LYS A 503 6.39 -7.17 -52.19
N LEU A 504 5.35 -7.82 -51.68
CA LEU A 504 4.13 -7.17 -51.19
C LEU A 504 4.18 -7.04 -49.65
N PRO A 505 3.74 -5.91 -49.06
CA PRO A 505 3.82 -5.70 -47.60
C PRO A 505 2.80 -6.52 -46.80
N LEU A 506 1.68 -6.90 -47.42
CA LEU A 506 0.69 -7.83 -46.87
C LEU A 506 0.52 -8.97 -47.89
N VAL A 507 0.77 -10.22 -47.46
CA VAL A 507 0.66 -11.43 -48.29
C VAL A 507 -0.26 -12.42 -47.61
N GLN A 508 -1.09 -13.12 -48.41
CA GLN A 508 -1.96 -14.16 -47.90
C GLN A 508 -1.24 -15.52 -47.92
N VAL A 509 -1.11 -16.19 -46.76
CA VAL A 509 -0.54 -17.54 -46.62
C VAL A 509 -1.61 -18.47 -46.06
N ARG A 510 -2.03 -19.48 -46.86
CA ARG A 510 -3.05 -20.47 -46.49
C ARG A 510 -4.35 -19.87 -45.91
N GLY A 511 -4.78 -18.71 -46.43
CA GLY A 511 -6.03 -18.04 -46.02
C GLY A 511 -5.85 -16.85 -45.07
N GLU A 512 -4.70 -16.72 -44.39
CA GLU A 512 -4.44 -15.62 -43.43
C GLU A 512 -3.53 -14.53 -44.02
N TRP A 513 -3.80 -13.27 -43.68
CA TRP A 513 -2.96 -12.13 -44.09
C TRP A 513 -1.78 -11.94 -43.13
N VAL A 514 -0.56 -11.96 -43.68
CA VAL A 514 0.72 -11.87 -42.96
C VAL A 514 1.53 -10.66 -43.46
N GLU A 515 2.17 -9.94 -42.54
CA GLU A 515 3.12 -8.86 -42.83
C GLU A 515 4.52 -9.46 -43.11
N LEU A 516 5.10 -9.22 -44.29
CA LEU A 516 6.47 -9.64 -44.61
C LEU A 516 7.42 -8.44 -44.61
N ARG A 517 8.40 -8.46 -43.70
CA ARG A 517 9.43 -7.43 -43.61
C ARG A 517 10.68 -7.85 -44.38
N PRO A 518 11.32 -6.94 -45.13
CA PRO A 518 12.56 -7.27 -45.87
C PRO A 518 13.72 -7.74 -44.97
N GLU A 519 13.78 -7.28 -43.72
CA GLU A 519 14.90 -7.50 -42.80
C GLU A 519 14.93 -8.92 -42.19
N ASP A 520 13.76 -9.55 -42.05
CA ASP A 520 13.60 -10.87 -41.43
C ASP A 520 14.11 -12.00 -42.35
N ILE A 521 14.01 -11.79 -43.67
CA ILE A 521 14.39 -12.76 -44.71
C ILE A 521 15.91 -12.96 -44.75
N ASP A 522 16.69 -11.88 -44.69
CA ASP A 522 18.16 -11.93 -44.77
C ASP A 522 18.80 -12.56 -43.53
N SER A 523 18.15 -12.42 -42.37
CA SER A 523 18.62 -12.99 -41.10
C SER A 523 18.47 -14.52 -41.06
N ALA A 524 17.46 -15.06 -41.76
CA ALA A 524 17.18 -16.49 -41.78
C ALA A 524 18.27 -17.31 -42.48
N ILE A 525 18.69 -16.82 -43.65
CA ILE A 525 19.68 -17.49 -44.50
C ILE A 525 21.03 -17.59 -43.78
N ASN A 526 21.43 -16.52 -43.07
CA ASN A 526 22.71 -16.46 -42.36
C ASN A 526 22.81 -17.40 -41.13
N PHE A 527 21.68 -17.80 -40.54
CA PHE A 527 21.66 -18.62 -39.33
C PHE A 527 22.04 -20.08 -39.60
N PHE A 528 21.54 -20.67 -40.70
CA PHE A 528 21.77 -22.08 -41.05
C PHE A 528 23.22 -22.37 -41.41
N GLU A 529 23.92 -21.44 -42.06
CA GLU A 529 25.32 -21.64 -42.46
C GLU A 529 26.31 -21.71 -41.28
N LYS A 530 25.99 -21.11 -40.11
CA LYS A 530 26.94 -21.01 -38.98
C LYS A 530 26.89 -22.15 -37.97
N LYS A 531 25.76 -22.83 -37.76
CA LYS A 531 25.53 -23.73 -36.62
C LYS A 531 25.68 -25.24 -36.88
N GLU A 532 26.03 -25.65 -38.10
CA GLU A 532 26.29 -27.05 -38.49
C GLU A 532 27.50 -27.71 -37.76
N ARG A 533 28.29 -26.95 -36.98
CA ARG A 533 29.60 -27.38 -36.42
C ARG A 533 29.64 -27.81 -34.94
N ALA A 534 28.57 -27.70 -34.14
CA ALA A 534 28.55 -28.09 -32.71
C ALA A 534 27.41 -29.09 -32.41
N ARG A 535 27.67 -30.20 -31.66
CA ARG A 535 26.72 -31.32 -31.42
C ARG A 535 26.52 -31.74 -29.93
N GLU A 536 27.15 -31.09 -28.96
CA GLU A 536 27.08 -31.45 -27.52
C GLU A 536 26.71 -30.24 -26.64
N ILE A 537 25.87 -30.44 -25.60
CA ILE A 537 25.42 -29.42 -24.61
C ILE A 537 25.29 -30.01 -23.20
N THR A 538 25.42 -29.20 -22.13
CA THR A 538 25.14 -29.66 -20.75
C THR A 538 23.64 -29.66 -20.41
N LEU A 539 23.21 -30.39 -19.36
CA LEU A 539 21.83 -30.42 -18.85
C LEU A 539 21.35 -29.01 -18.47
N GLY A 540 22.21 -28.26 -17.77
CA GLY A 540 21.93 -26.86 -17.45
C GLY A 540 21.72 -25.99 -18.68
N GLU A 541 22.54 -26.19 -19.72
CA GLU A 541 22.42 -25.45 -20.99
C GLU A 541 21.20 -25.89 -21.80
N ALA A 542 20.87 -27.18 -21.84
CA ALA A 542 19.70 -27.72 -22.50
C ALA A 542 18.41 -27.19 -21.85
N MET A 543 18.35 -27.18 -20.51
CA MET A 543 17.23 -26.57 -19.78
C MET A 543 17.17 -25.06 -20.01
N ARG A 544 18.31 -24.36 -20.06
CA ARG A 544 18.35 -22.93 -20.35
C ARG A 544 17.82 -22.62 -21.75
N LEU A 545 18.20 -23.40 -22.77
CA LEU A 545 17.69 -23.28 -24.13
C LEU A 545 16.19 -23.61 -24.19
N GLY A 546 15.77 -24.69 -23.52
CA GLY A 546 14.38 -25.12 -23.28
C GLY A 546 13.47 -24.01 -22.79
N LEU A 547 13.92 -23.36 -21.72
CA LEU A 547 13.12 -22.38 -20.98
C LEU A 547 13.21 -20.96 -21.57
N SER A 548 14.11 -20.73 -22.54
CA SER A 548 14.27 -19.44 -23.24
C SER A 548 13.45 -19.33 -24.53
N LEU A 549 12.57 -20.29 -24.83
CA LEU A 549 11.74 -20.30 -26.04
C LEU A 549 10.66 -19.22 -26.01
N GLY A 550 10.51 -18.46 -27.11
CA GLY A 550 9.39 -17.55 -27.32
C GLY A 550 9.62 -16.04 -27.13
N ASP A 551 10.85 -15.53 -27.29
CA ASP A 551 11.07 -14.07 -27.34
C ASP A 551 11.65 -13.63 -28.69
N GLU A 552 10.80 -12.94 -29.45
CA GLU A 552 11.09 -12.18 -30.67
C GLU A 552 11.20 -10.69 -30.30
N GLY A 553 12.36 -10.28 -29.78
CA GLY A 553 12.59 -8.91 -29.31
C GLY A 553 14.06 -8.51 -29.25
N ASP A 554 14.55 -7.94 -30.33
CA ASP A 554 15.66 -6.98 -30.50
C ASP A 554 17.01 -7.12 -29.77
N GLU A 555 18.04 -7.27 -30.62
CA GLU A 555 18.99 -6.20 -30.93
C GLU A 555 19.38 -5.18 -29.81
N THR A 556 20.09 -5.57 -28.75
CA THR A 556 20.99 -4.61 -28.09
C THR A 556 22.19 -5.27 -27.37
N GLY A 557 23.40 -4.95 -27.86
CA GLY A 557 24.52 -4.59 -26.97
C GLY A 557 25.56 -5.65 -26.54
N ALA A 558 25.68 -6.80 -27.20
CA ALA A 558 26.83 -7.70 -27.00
C ALA A 558 27.85 -7.59 -28.14
N ASP A 559 29.14 -7.63 -27.81
CA ASP A 559 30.28 -7.52 -28.73
C ASP A 559 30.05 -8.34 -30.02
N PRO A 560 30.18 -7.74 -31.22
CA PRO A 560 29.84 -8.36 -32.51
C PRO A 560 30.74 -9.53 -32.93
N GLN A 561 31.66 -9.99 -32.07
CA GLN A 561 32.58 -11.09 -32.37
C GLN A 561 32.13 -12.47 -31.89
N GLU A 562 31.15 -12.58 -30.98
CA GLU A 562 30.77 -13.90 -30.41
C GLU A 562 29.29 -14.32 -30.60
N SER A 563 28.39 -13.43 -31.01
CA SER A 563 26.98 -13.78 -31.22
C SER A 563 26.50 -13.32 -32.60
N GLY A 564 26.47 -14.23 -33.57
CA GLY A 564 25.79 -13.98 -34.83
C GLY A 564 24.30 -13.71 -34.57
N ARG A 565 23.75 -12.64 -35.17
CA ARG A 565 22.29 -12.42 -35.26
C ARG A 565 21.64 -13.74 -35.69
N GLY A 566 20.75 -14.28 -34.88
CA GLY A 566 20.12 -15.57 -35.12
C GLY A 566 18.61 -15.46 -35.07
N LEU A 567 17.94 -16.30 -35.86
CA LEU A 567 16.49 -16.42 -35.88
C LEU A 567 15.92 -16.78 -34.49
N PRO A 568 14.69 -16.35 -34.17
CA PRO A 568 14.03 -16.69 -32.92
C PRO A 568 13.73 -18.20 -32.85
N ILE A 569 13.91 -18.81 -31.68
CA ILE A 569 13.66 -20.25 -31.49
C ILE A 569 12.20 -20.44 -31.01
N VAL A 570 11.40 -21.16 -31.81
CA VAL A 570 9.95 -21.35 -31.71
C VAL A 570 9.58 -22.62 -30.91
N GLY A 571 10.48 -23.60 -30.73
CA GLY A 571 10.17 -24.80 -29.92
C GLY A 571 11.34 -25.76 -29.64
N ILE A 572 11.19 -26.62 -28.61
CA ILE A 572 12.11 -27.73 -28.26
C ILE A 572 11.37 -29.06 -28.12
N GLU A 573 11.86 -30.12 -28.78
CA GLU A 573 11.45 -31.52 -28.58
C GLU A 573 12.50 -32.27 -27.74
N ALA A 574 12.10 -32.90 -26.63
CA ALA A 574 12.97 -33.68 -25.74
C ALA A 574 12.49 -35.14 -25.63
N GLU A 575 13.39 -36.10 -25.43
CA GLU A 575 13.08 -37.54 -25.29
C GLU A 575 13.34 -38.08 -23.86
N GLY A 576 12.42 -38.88 -23.29
CA GLY A 576 12.64 -39.69 -22.09
C GLY A 576 12.40 -38.98 -20.74
N TRP A 577 13.24 -39.22 -19.73
CA TRP A 577 13.10 -38.61 -18.40
C TRP A 577 13.22 -37.07 -18.43
N LEU A 578 13.90 -36.53 -19.44
CA LEU A 578 14.04 -35.10 -19.67
C LEU A 578 12.71 -34.46 -20.08
N GLU A 579 11.90 -35.17 -20.88
CA GLU A 579 10.56 -34.74 -21.26
C GLU A 579 9.62 -34.73 -20.05
N GLU A 580 9.70 -35.75 -19.18
CA GLU A 580 8.93 -35.80 -17.93
C GLU A 580 9.37 -34.71 -16.94
N MET A 581 10.67 -34.43 -16.85
CA MET A 581 11.20 -33.33 -16.03
C MET A 581 10.80 -31.95 -16.60
N LEU A 582 11.00 -31.72 -17.91
CA LEU A 582 10.69 -30.45 -18.58
C LEU A 582 9.20 -30.18 -18.63
N SER A 583 8.35 -31.17 -18.91
CA SER A 583 6.88 -31.04 -18.86
C SER A 583 6.39 -30.71 -17.45
N ARG A 584 7.05 -31.24 -16.42
CA ARG A 584 6.75 -30.87 -15.02
C ARG A 584 7.17 -29.45 -14.66
N PHE A 585 8.20 -28.91 -15.33
CA PHE A 585 8.66 -27.52 -15.16
C PHE A 585 7.97 -26.50 -16.08
N SER A 586 7.53 -26.88 -17.28
CA SER A 586 7.02 -25.97 -18.32
C SER A 586 5.54 -25.65 -18.20
N GLY A 587 4.78 -26.34 -17.33
CA GLY A 587 3.41 -25.94 -16.98
C GLY A 587 2.41 -25.94 -18.13
N ALA A 588 2.69 -26.63 -19.25
CA ALA A 588 1.76 -26.74 -20.39
C ALA A 588 0.61 -27.71 -20.06
N GLY A 589 -0.34 -27.24 -19.25
CA GLY A 589 -1.62 -27.88 -18.97
C GLY A 589 -2.64 -26.79 -18.61
N ASP A 590 -3.63 -26.60 -19.48
CA ASP A 590 -4.74 -25.64 -19.41
C ASP A 590 -5.28 -25.35 -17.99
N GLY A 591 -5.37 -24.06 -17.66
CA GLY A 591 -6.02 -23.54 -16.46
C GLY A 591 -5.16 -22.55 -15.70
N GLY A 592 -5.60 -21.28 -15.63
CA GLY A 592 -4.90 -20.12 -15.07
C GLY A 592 -4.58 -20.12 -13.56
N ASP A 593 -4.29 -21.26 -12.96
CA ASP A 593 -3.71 -21.37 -11.64
C ASP A 593 -2.22 -21.67 -11.80
N GLY A 594 -1.35 -20.75 -11.39
CA GLY A 594 0.12 -20.84 -11.47
C GLY A 594 0.79 -21.97 -10.65
N ASN A 595 0.13 -23.12 -10.45
CA ASN A 595 0.73 -24.32 -9.92
C ASN A 595 1.42 -25.10 -11.04
N GLY A 596 2.76 -25.10 -11.03
CA GLY A 596 3.57 -26.10 -11.73
C GLY A 596 3.12 -27.53 -11.39
N ALA A 597 3.43 -28.46 -12.28
CA ALA A 597 2.87 -29.81 -12.38
C ALA A 597 2.72 -30.62 -11.06
N LYS A 598 1.88 -31.66 -11.10
CA LYS A 598 1.55 -32.57 -9.98
C LYS A 598 2.79 -33.20 -9.31
N ILE A 599 3.41 -32.48 -8.37
CA ILE A 599 4.38 -33.02 -7.42
C ILE A 599 3.62 -33.96 -6.47
N THR A 600 4.09 -35.20 -6.32
CA THR A 600 3.53 -36.16 -5.38
C THR A 600 3.64 -35.60 -3.96
N GLN A 601 2.51 -35.35 -3.31
CA GLN A 601 2.50 -34.80 -1.96
C GLN A 601 3.02 -35.83 -0.96
N ILE A 602 4.02 -35.43 -0.17
CA ILE A 602 4.52 -36.26 0.92
C ILE A 602 3.53 -36.26 2.08
N THR A 603 3.50 -37.36 2.84
CA THR A 603 2.78 -37.39 4.12
C THR A 603 3.62 -36.65 5.17
N PRO A 604 3.03 -35.77 6.01
CA PRO A 604 3.73 -35.14 7.12
C PRO A 604 4.49 -36.16 8.00
N PRO A 605 5.72 -35.85 8.45
CA PRO A 605 6.52 -36.76 9.27
C PRO A 605 5.81 -37.09 10.59
N LYS A 606 5.92 -38.34 11.04
CA LYS A 606 5.31 -38.79 12.31
C LYS A 606 5.96 -38.10 13.52
N GLY A 607 7.23 -37.74 13.43
CA GLY A 607 7.97 -37.03 14.48
C GLY A 607 7.64 -35.54 14.64
N PHE A 608 6.77 -34.98 13.77
CA PHE A 608 6.46 -33.55 13.77
C PHE A 608 5.31 -33.21 14.74
N ASN A 609 5.58 -32.32 15.70
CA ASN A 609 4.64 -31.90 16.73
C ASN A 609 3.90 -30.60 16.34
N GLY A 610 2.98 -30.72 15.40
CA GLY A 610 2.14 -29.62 14.91
C GLY A 610 1.28 -30.03 13.72
N THR A 611 0.49 -29.09 13.18
CA THR A 611 -0.33 -29.34 11.98
C THR A 611 0.16 -28.48 10.82
N LEU A 612 0.74 -29.11 9.81
CA LEU A 612 1.18 -28.44 8.59
C LEU A 612 -0.02 -28.03 7.74
N ARG A 613 0.03 -26.82 7.19
CA ARG A 613 -0.97 -26.30 6.24
C ARG A 613 -0.78 -26.91 4.84
N PRO A 614 -1.81 -26.90 3.98
CA PRO A 614 -1.72 -27.49 2.64
C PRO A 614 -0.58 -26.92 1.80
N TYR A 615 -0.34 -25.59 1.85
CA TYR A 615 0.80 -24.99 1.17
C TYR A 615 2.11 -25.52 1.76
N GLN A 616 2.25 -25.64 3.08
CA GLN A 616 3.46 -26.15 3.73
C GLN A 616 3.79 -27.58 3.30
N VAL A 617 2.78 -28.44 3.17
CA VAL A 617 2.96 -29.80 2.63
C VAL A 617 3.48 -29.76 1.18
N LYS A 618 2.98 -28.86 0.33
CA LYS A 618 3.52 -28.66 -1.02
C LYS A 618 4.97 -28.19 -0.99
N GLY A 619 5.32 -27.25 -0.11
CA GLY A 619 6.68 -26.72 0.05
C GLY A 619 7.69 -27.81 0.40
N ILE A 620 7.35 -28.64 1.39
CA ILE A 620 8.22 -29.75 1.81
C ILE A 620 8.30 -30.84 0.72
N SER A 621 7.20 -31.10 0.01
CA SER A 621 7.20 -32.03 -1.14
C SER A 621 8.11 -31.55 -2.27
N TRP A 622 8.13 -30.24 -2.53
CA TRP A 622 9.01 -29.62 -3.52
C TRP A 622 10.50 -29.68 -3.11
N LEU A 623 10.82 -29.40 -1.84
CA LEU A 623 12.18 -29.57 -1.31
C LEU A 623 12.67 -31.03 -1.47
N ALA A 624 11.82 -32.00 -1.11
CA ALA A 624 12.13 -33.43 -1.25
C ALA A 624 12.29 -33.87 -2.71
N TYR A 625 11.52 -33.30 -3.64
CA TYR A 625 11.66 -33.56 -5.08
C TYR A 625 13.02 -33.08 -5.60
N LEU A 626 13.42 -31.84 -5.32
CA LEU A 626 14.72 -31.30 -5.74
C LEU A 626 15.90 -32.04 -5.09
N SER A 627 15.74 -32.44 -3.83
CA SER A 627 16.72 -33.25 -3.09
C SER A 627 17.02 -34.57 -3.81
N GLY A 628 16.01 -35.20 -4.42
CA GLY A 628 16.17 -36.45 -5.18
C GLY A 628 17.07 -36.34 -6.41
N PHE A 629 17.27 -35.14 -6.94
CA PHE A 629 18.17 -34.86 -8.08
C PHE A 629 19.42 -34.08 -7.67
N GLY A 630 19.65 -33.85 -6.37
CA GLY A 630 20.77 -33.03 -5.88
C GLY A 630 20.71 -31.57 -6.32
N PHE A 631 19.54 -31.06 -6.74
CA PHE A 631 19.38 -29.65 -7.10
C PHE A 631 19.22 -28.79 -5.85
N GLY A 632 19.89 -27.63 -5.85
CA GLY A 632 19.69 -26.63 -4.83
C GLY A 632 18.31 -26.00 -4.90
N ALA A 633 17.77 -25.62 -3.74
CA ALA A 633 16.42 -25.09 -3.59
C ALA A 633 16.41 -23.74 -2.84
N CYS A 634 15.67 -22.77 -3.35
CA CYS A 634 15.39 -21.49 -2.69
C CYS A 634 13.94 -21.46 -2.22
N LEU A 635 13.72 -21.54 -0.90
CA LEU A 635 12.42 -21.31 -0.29
C LEU A 635 12.28 -19.83 0.06
N ALA A 636 11.58 -19.12 -0.81
CA ALA A 636 11.50 -17.67 -0.83
C ALA A 636 10.12 -17.14 -0.43
N ASP A 637 9.39 -17.88 0.41
CA ASP A 637 8.06 -17.46 0.86
C ASP A 637 8.10 -16.20 1.71
N ASP A 638 7.01 -15.44 1.67
CA ASP A 638 6.84 -14.27 2.51
C ASP A 638 7.05 -14.60 4.00
N MET A 639 7.64 -13.66 4.72
CA MET A 639 8.01 -13.89 6.11
C MET A 639 6.77 -14.08 6.98
N GLY A 640 6.70 -15.19 7.72
CA GLY A 640 5.53 -15.51 8.55
C GLY A 640 4.67 -16.66 8.00
N LEU A 641 4.94 -17.14 6.78
CA LEU A 641 4.33 -18.36 6.24
C LEU A 641 4.92 -19.67 6.82
N GLY A 642 5.95 -19.57 7.67
CA GLY A 642 6.49 -20.72 8.40
C GLY A 642 7.60 -21.50 7.69
N LYS A 643 8.51 -20.82 6.97
CA LYS A 643 9.70 -21.44 6.35
C LYS A 643 10.53 -22.30 7.33
N THR A 644 10.68 -21.82 8.57
CA THR A 644 11.36 -22.55 9.65
C THR A 644 10.68 -23.88 9.94
N VAL A 645 9.35 -23.87 10.04
CA VAL A 645 8.54 -25.06 10.26
C VAL A 645 8.63 -26.03 9.07
N GLU A 646 8.59 -25.52 7.84
CA GLU A 646 8.77 -26.33 6.63
C GLU A 646 10.15 -27.00 6.59
N LEU A 647 11.23 -26.29 6.92
CA LEU A 647 12.56 -26.89 6.98
C LEU A 647 12.64 -27.97 8.06
N ILE A 648 12.11 -27.72 9.26
CA ILE A 648 12.12 -28.70 10.36
C ILE A 648 11.38 -29.98 9.93
N ALA A 649 10.21 -29.83 9.30
CA ALA A 649 9.46 -30.96 8.77
C ALA A 649 10.18 -31.67 7.61
N PHE A 650 10.89 -30.94 6.75
CA PHE A 650 11.74 -31.50 5.71
C PHE A 650 12.86 -32.37 6.30
N LEU A 651 13.59 -31.88 7.30
CA LEU A 651 14.67 -32.64 7.95
C LEU A 651 14.16 -33.91 8.62
N LEU A 652 13.01 -33.85 9.28
CA LEU A 652 12.34 -35.04 9.83
C LEU A 652 11.95 -36.03 8.72
N HIS A 653 11.43 -35.55 7.58
CA HIS A 653 11.07 -36.41 6.45
C HIS A 653 12.29 -37.15 5.88
N VAL A 654 13.41 -36.45 5.68
CA VAL A 654 14.65 -37.07 5.17
C VAL A 654 15.13 -38.14 6.14
N ARG A 655 15.14 -37.85 7.44
CA ARG A 655 15.50 -38.83 8.48
C ARG A 655 14.60 -40.07 8.44
N GLU A 656 13.28 -39.89 8.36
CA GLU A 656 12.32 -41.02 8.31
C GLU A 656 12.51 -41.87 7.03
N LYS A 657 12.85 -41.24 5.90
CA LYS A 657 13.08 -41.93 4.63
C LYS A 657 14.36 -42.77 4.67
N GLU A 658 15.43 -42.26 5.28
CA GLU A 658 16.72 -42.96 5.40
C GLU A 658 16.73 -44.02 6.51
N ALA A 659 15.97 -43.82 7.58
CA ALA A 659 15.76 -44.77 8.67
C ALA A 659 14.96 -46.03 8.27
N GLY A 660 14.13 -45.91 7.22
CA GLY A 660 13.05 -46.85 6.94
C GLY A 660 11.85 -46.64 7.89
N GLN A 661 10.62 -46.86 7.38
CA GLN A 661 9.36 -46.51 8.05
C GLN A 661 9.11 -47.13 9.44
N GLU A 662 9.90 -48.13 9.86
CA GLU A 662 9.74 -48.86 11.12
C GLU A 662 10.71 -48.44 12.25
N LYS A 663 11.75 -47.63 11.99
CA LYS A 663 12.82 -47.30 12.96
C LYS A 663 12.99 -45.79 13.25
N VAL A 664 11.89 -45.05 13.25
CA VAL A 664 11.87 -43.57 13.43
C VAL A 664 12.42 -43.10 14.80
N LEU A 665 12.61 -44.00 15.77
CA LEU A 665 13.04 -43.68 17.14
C LEU A 665 14.43 -44.21 17.54
N ASP A 666 15.17 -44.88 16.64
CA ASP A 666 16.56 -45.27 16.91
C ASP A 666 17.49 -44.05 16.78
N LEU A 667 18.18 -43.70 17.88
CA LEU A 667 19.08 -42.54 17.99
C LEU A 667 20.47 -42.75 17.34
N ASP A 668 20.71 -43.93 16.76
CA ASP A 668 22.04 -44.40 16.27
C ASP A 668 22.14 -44.50 14.73
N LEU A 669 21.22 -43.88 13.98
CA LEU A 669 21.32 -43.81 12.52
C LEU A 669 22.39 -42.77 12.12
N ASN A 670 23.41 -43.24 11.40
CA ASN A 670 24.52 -42.42 10.93
C ASN A 670 24.14 -41.69 9.64
N ILE A 671 23.37 -40.61 9.76
CA ILE A 671 23.01 -39.70 8.66
C ILE A 671 23.93 -38.49 8.74
N ASP A 672 24.47 -38.05 7.60
CA ASP A 672 25.30 -36.86 7.54
C ASP A 672 24.52 -35.63 8.08
N PRO A 673 25.14 -34.79 8.93
CA PRO A 673 24.43 -33.72 9.62
C PRO A 673 24.01 -32.57 8.69
N THR A 674 23.08 -31.75 9.16
CA THR A 674 22.68 -30.50 8.49
C THR A 674 23.33 -29.29 9.18
N LEU A 675 23.94 -28.41 8.38
CA LEU A 675 24.46 -27.12 8.86
C LEU A 675 23.46 -26.00 8.56
N LEU A 676 22.96 -25.33 9.59
CA LEU A 676 22.15 -24.12 9.47
C LEU A 676 22.99 -22.89 9.82
N ILE A 677 23.13 -21.97 8.86
CA ILE A 677 23.79 -20.68 9.04
C ILE A 677 22.71 -19.60 9.05
N CYS A 678 22.57 -18.89 10.18
CA CYS A 678 21.54 -17.88 10.37
C CYS A 678 22.10 -16.60 11.05
N PRO A 679 21.38 -15.46 11.02
CA PRO A 679 21.74 -14.29 11.82
C PRO A 679 21.76 -14.61 13.32
N MET A 680 22.70 -14.03 14.07
CA MET A 680 22.86 -14.30 15.53
C MET A 680 21.54 -14.19 16.30
N SER A 681 20.78 -13.16 15.96
CA SER A 681 19.52 -12.79 16.59
C SER A 681 18.37 -13.79 16.44
N VAL A 682 18.44 -14.71 15.47
CA VAL A 682 17.42 -15.77 15.27
C VAL A 682 17.89 -17.14 15.76
N VAL A 683 19.14 -17.31 16.19
CA VAL A 683 19.67 -18.58 16.74
C VAL A 683 18.78 -19.11 17.86
N GLY A 684 18.43 -18.25 18.83
CA GLY A 684 17.54 -18.66 19.94
C GLY A 684 16.09 -18.91 19.53
N ASN A 685 15.65 -18.38 18.38
CA ASN A 685 14.34 -18.68 17.83
C ASN A 685 14.33 -20.08 17.21
N TRP A 686 15.33 -20.40 16.38
CA TRP A 686 15.51 -21.74 15.81
C TRP A 686 15.57 -22.82 16.88
N GLN A 687 16.33 -22.58 17.96
CA GLN A 687 16.38 -23.52 19.09
C GLN A 687 14.97 -23.80 19.66
N ARG A 688 14.20 -22.76 19.99
CA ARG A 688 12.85 -22.91 20.55
C ARG A 688 11.87 -23.56 19.58
N GLU A 689 11.97 -23.26 18.29
CA GLU A 689 11.10 -23.85 17.27
C GLU A 689 11.41 -25.33 17.05
N VAL A 690 12.68 -25.75 17.05
CA VAL A 690 13.04 -27.17 16.99
C VAL A 690 12.58 -27.90 18.25
N GLU A 691 12.81 -27.34 19.45
CA GLU A 691 12.32 -27.91 20.71
C GLU A 691 10.78 -28.07 20.73
N ARG A 692 10.05 -27.14 20.09
CA ARG A 692 8.59 -27.17 20.01
C ARG A 692 8.06 -28.19 18.99
N PHE A 693 8.57 -28.14 17.76
CA PHE A 693 8.02 -28.86 16.60
C PHE A 693 8.71 -30.19 16.31
N ALA A 694 9.95 -30.38 16.76
CA ALA A 694 10.73 -31.59 16.54
C ALA A 694 11.63 -31.91 17.76
N PRO A 695 11.05 -32.20 18.94
CA PRO A 695 11.81 -32.40 20.19
C PRO A 695 12.79 -33.58 20.15
N HIS A 696 12.65 -34.47 19.16
CA HIS A 696 13.51 -35.64 18.96
C HIS A 696 14.76 -35.35 18.11
N LEU A 697 14.87 -34.15 17.53
CA LEU A 697 15.99 -33.75 16.68
C LEU A 697 17.09 -33.15 17.56
N ARG A 698 18.31 -33.72 17.52
CA ARG A 698 19.45 -33.26 18.34
C ARG A 698 20.06 -32.02 17.70
N VAL A 699 20.15 -30.94 18.50
CA VAL A 699 20.62 -29.63 18.03
C VAL A 699 21.87 -29.21 18.78
N MET A 700 22.92 -28.87 18.04
CA MET A 700 24.14 -28.24 18.56
C MET A 700 24.16 -26.76 18.18
N ILE A 701 24.46 -25.88 19.15
CA ILE A 701 24.71 -24.46 18.89
C ILE A 701 26.22 -24.22 18.84
N HIS A 702 26.75 -23.91 17.66
CA HIS A 702 28.15 -23.56 17.46
C HIS A 702 28.35 -22.04 17.58
N HIS A 703 28.47 -21.54 18.81
CA HIS A 703 28.65 -20.11 19.08
C HIS A 703 29.35 -19.87 20.45
N GLY A 704 30.06 -18.75 20.58
CA GLY A 704 30.68 -18.31 21.85
C GLY A 704 32.19 -18.55 21.94
N THR A 705 32.77 -18.19 23.09
CA THR A 705 34.21 -18.35 23.38
C THR A 705 34.58 -19.79 23.73
N ASP A 706 33.65 -20.55 24.29
CA ASP A 706 33.84 -21.94 24.73
C ASP A 706 33.41 -22.97 23.65
N ARG A 707 33.29 -22.52 22.39
CA ARG A 707 32.87 -23.39 21.27
C ARG A 707 33.95 -24.39 20.92
N LEU A 708 33.54 -25.62 20.59
CA LEU A 708 34.45 -26.71 20.23
C LEU A 708 35.19 -26.41 18.92
N ALA A 709 36.43 -26.91 18.79
CA ALA A 709 37.27 -26.75 17.61
C ALA A 709 38.13 -28.00 17.39
N GLY A 710 38.60 -28.21 16.16
CA GLY A 710 39.42 -29.38 15.82
C GLY A 710 38.63 -30.69 15.83
N SER A 711 39.26 -31.79 16.25
CA SER A 711 38.64 -33.12 16.31
C SER A 711 37.40 -33.17 17.20
N ASP A 712 37.41 -32.43 18.31
CA ASP A 712 36.31 -32.41 19.28
C ASP A 712 35.02 -31.81 18.67
N PHE A 713 35.16 -30.95 17.66
CA PHE A 713 34.01 -30.44 16.91
C PHE A 713 33.43 -31.51 16.00
N ALA A 714 34.26 -32.23 15.23
CA ALA A 714 33.79 -33.27 14.32
C ALA A 714 33.05 -34.39 15.08
N ASP A 715 33.61 -34.86 16.20
CA ASP A 715 33.02 -35.90 17.04
C ASP A 715 31.66 -35.49 17.63
N GLU A 716 31.50 -34.20 18.00
CA GLU A 716 30.23 -33.70 18.53
C GLU A 716 29.20 -33.45 17.42
N VAL A 717 29.65 -33.03 16.23
CA VAL A 717 28.78 -32.82 15.07
C VAL A 717 28.18 -34.14 14.58
N GLU A 718 28.93 -35.25 14.59
CA GLU A 718 28.40 -36.59 14.27
C GLU A 718 27.27 -37.05 15.23
N ARG A 719 27.20 -36.48 16.43
CA ARG A 719 26.16 -36.81 17.43
C ARG A 719 24.92 -35.94 17.32
N ASN A 720 24.92 -34.93 16.46
CA ASN A 720 23.84 -33.97 16.33
C ASN A 720 23.28 -33.98 14.91
N ASP A 721 21.97 -33.81 14.78
CA ASP A 721 21.30 -33.85 13.48
C ASP A 721 21.32 -32.47 12.81
N LEU A 722 21.29 -31.40 13.62
CA LEU A 722 21.31 -30.02 13.20
C LEU A 722 22.36 -29.22 13.97
N VAL A 723 23.28 -28.58 13.24
CA VAL A 723 24.27 -27.66 13.79
C VAL A 723 23.90 -26.23 13.40
N ILE A 724 23.67 -25.37 14.40
CA ILE A 724 23.30 -23.96 14.19
C ILE A 724 24.53 -23.08 14.41
N SER A 725 24.91 -22.33 13.38
CA SER A 725 26.02 -21.38 13.39
C SER A 725 25.59 -20.02 12.81
N THR A 726 26.51 -19.05 12.80
CA THR A 726 26.27 -17.70 12.27
C THR A 726 27.17 -17.38 11.09
N TYR A 727 26.72 -16.48 10.21
CA TYR A 727 27.49 -16.02 9.05
C TYR A 727 28.91 -15.56 9.39
N SER A 728 29.07 -14.87 10.52
CA SER A 728 30.37 -14.38 10.98
C SER A 728 31.34 -15.50 11.38
N LEU A 729 30.81 -16.61 11.91
CA LEU A 729 31.58 -17.78 12.32
C LEU A 729 31.87 -18.69 11.12
N ALA A 730 30.97 -18.78 10.14
CA ALA A 730 31.19 -19.56 8.93
C ALA A 730 32.49 -19.21 8.19
N HIS A 731 32.88 -17.92 8.21
CA HIS A 731 34.17 -17.49 7.68
C HIS A 731 35.34 -17.79 8.61
N ARG A 732 35.19 -17.52 9.92
CA ARG A 732 36.28 -17.66 10.90
C ARG A 732 36.67 -19.11 11.13
N ASP A 733 35.69 -20.01 11.08
CA ASP A 733 35.83 -21.43 11.35
C ASP A 733 35.67 -22.24 10.03
N GLU A 734 35.95 -21.65 8.86
CA GLU A 734 35.83 -22.31 7.53
C GLU A 734 36.61 -23.62 7.48
N GLU A 735 37.83 -23.65 8.03
CA GLU A 735 38.69 -24.84 8.07
C GLU A 735 38.05 -25.97 8.90
N VAL A 736 37.33 -25.63 9.96
CA VAL A 736 36.66 -26.60 10.84
C VAL A 736 35.39 -27.12 10.17
N LEU A 737 34.57 -26.24 9.60
CA LEU A 737 33.33 -26.61 8.92
C LEU A 737 33.55 -27.43 7.65
N SER A 738 34.69 -27.22 6.96
CA SER A 738 35.04 -27.95 5.73
C SER A 738 35.49 -29.39 5.97
N GLN A 739 35.74 -29.79 7.22
CA GLN A 739 36.14 -31.16 7.58
C GLN A 739 34.96 -32.13 7.65
N VAL A 740 33.73 -31.61 7.75
CA VAL A 740 32.50 -32.40 7.87
C VAL A 740 31.84 -32.55 6.50
N ASN A 741 31.34 -33.75 6.20
CA ASN A 741 30.44 -33.97 5.07
C ASN A 741 29.02 -33.59 5.47
N TRP A 742 28.46 -32.56 4.85
CA TRP A 742 27.12 -32.10 5.16
C TRP A 742 26.10 -32.75 4.20
N GLN A 743 24.99 -33.25 4.74
CA GLN A 743 23.88 -33.67 3.89
C GLN A 743 23.22 -32.43 3.26
N HIS A 744 22.94 -31.44 4.11
CA HIS A 744 22.36 -30.16 3.72
C HIS A 744 23.16 -29.00 4.33
N ILE A 745 23.37 -27.95 3.55
CA ILE A 745 23.73 -26.63 4.07
C ILE A 745 22.57 -25.69 3.81
N VAL A 746 22.05 -25.12 4.90
CA VAL A 746 20.89 -24.23 4.90
C VAL A 746 21.32 -22.83 5.30
N LEU A 747 20.96 -21.85 4.49
CA LEU A 747 21.15 -20.43 4.78
C LEU A 747 19.81 -19.81 5.15
N ASP A 748 19.66 -19.34 6.39
CA ASP A 748 18.50 -18.54 6.80
C ASP A 748 18.78 -17.05 6.66
N GLU A 749 17.83 -16.30 6.11
CA GLU A 749 18.04 -14.93 5.65
C GLU A 749 19.23 -14.87 4.65
N ALA A 750 19.11 -15.65 3.57
CA ALA A 750 20.15 -15.84 2.56
C ALA A 750 20.63 -14.53 1.88
N GLN A 751 19.94 -13.40 2.04
CA GLN A 751 20.45 -12.08 1.64
C GLN A 751 21.78 -11.71 2.31
N ASN A 752 22.18 -12.38 3.39
CA ASN A 752 23.51 -12.21 3.99
C ASN A 752 24.67 -12.64 3.05
N ILE A 753 24.41 -13.39 1.98
CA ILE A 753 25.40 -13.75 0.94
C ILE A 753 25.24 -12.96 -0.37
N LYS A 754 24.55 -11.80 -0.32
CA LYS A 754 24.25 -10.96 -1.50
C LYS A 754 25.46 -10.50 -2.30
N ASN A 755 26.61 -10.31 -1.65
CA ASN A 755 27.85 -9.91 -2.30
C ASN A 755 28.73 -11.15 -2.57
N PRO A 756 28.95 -11.56 -3.83
CA PRO A 756 29.84 -12.68 -4.18
C PRO A 756 31.30 -12.49 -3.75
N GLY A 757 31.75 -11.24 -3.64
CA GLY A 757 33.12 -10.89 -3.27
C GLY A 757 33.38 -10.87 -1.76
N ALA A 758 32.34 -10.96 -0.92
CA ALA A 758 32.52 -10.96 0.53
C ALA A 758 33.19 -12.27 0.99
N LYS A 759 34.15 -12.16 1.92
CA LYS A 759 34.88 -13.33 2.44
C LYS A 759 33.96 -14.41 3.01
N GLN A 760 32.89 -14.01 3.71
CA GLN A 760 31.89 -14.95 4.23
C GLN A 760 31.14 -15.69 3.12
N THR A 761 30.78 -15.00 2.02
CA THR A 761 30.11 -15.62 0.88
C THR A 761 31.03 -16.62 0.18
N GLN A 762 32.31 -16.26 0.01
CA GLN A 762 33.30 -17.14 -0.59
C GLN A 762 33.57 -18.38 0.27
N ALA A 763 33.67 -18.22 1.59
CA ALA A 763 33.83 -19.33 2.53
C ALA A 763 32.63 -20.29 2.46
N ILE A 764 31.40 -19.76 2.53
CA ILE A 764 30.18 -20.57 2.45
C ILE A 764 30.06 -21.32 1.12
N LYS A 765 30.38 -20.69 -0.01
CA LYS A 765 30.34 -21.32 -1.34
C LYS A 765 31.40 -22.42 -1.56
N ARG A 766 32.42 -22.50 -0.71
CA ARG A 766 33.44 -23.56 -0.75
C ARG A 766 33.04 -24.81 0.03
N LEU A 767 32.10 -24.66 0.97
CA LEU A 767 31.55 -25.80 1.69
C LEU A 767 30.84 -26.74 0.72
N LYS A 768 30.89 -28.04 1.01
CA LYS A 768 30.28 -29.08 0.18
C LYS A 768 29.12 -29.71 0.92
N ALA A 769 28.01 -29.89 0.21
CA ALA A 769 26.85 -30.62 0.70
C ALA A 769 26.17 -31.40 -0.42
N GLY A 770 25.37 -32.41 -0.06
CA GLY A 770 24.50 -33.12 -1.00
C GLY A 770 23.43 -32.22 -1.61
N GLN A 771 22.88 -31.30 -0.82
CA GLN A 771 21.94 -30.28 -1.29
C GLN A 771 22.16 -28.95 -0.58
N MET A 772 22.06 -27.86 -1.34
CA MET A 772 22.15 -26.48 -0.86
C MET A 772 20.75 -25.88 -0.77
N ILE A 773 20.38 -25.32 0.38
CA ILE A 773 19.05 -24.73 0.62
C ILE A 773 19.20 -23.27 1.07
N ALA A 774 18.45 -22.38 0.44
CA ALA A 774 18.37 -20.98 0.84
C ALA A 774 16.95 -20.67 1.33
N LEU A 775 16.84 -20.11 2.54
CA LEU A 775 15.60 -19.55 3.08
C LEU A 775 15.69 -18.03 3.04
N THR A 776 14.71 -17.39 2.42
CA THR A 776 14.66 -15.93 2.33
C THR A 776 13.21 -15.44 2.31
N GLY A 777 12.96 -14.21 2.77
CA GLY A 777 11.65 -13.55 2.58
C GLY A 777 11.47 -13.01 1.17
N THR A 778 12.57 -12.63 0.52
CA THR A 778 12.60 -12.08 -0.85
C THR A 778 13.82 -12.65 -1.57
N PRO A 779 13.65 -13.38 -2.70
CA PRO A 779 14.78 -14.00 -3.40
C PRO A 779 15.65 -12.98 -4.15
N VAL A 780 15.07 -11.81 -4.45
CA VAL A 780 15.75 -10.62 -4.95
C VAL A 780 15.28 -9.48 -4.08
N GLU A 781 16.18 -8.93 -3.27
CA GLU A 781 15.83 -7.80 -2.41
C GLU A 781 16.06 -6.47 -3.16
N ASN A 782 17.00 -6.46 -4.12
CA ASN A 782 17.93 -5.35 -4.21
C ASN A 782 18.72 -5.23 -5.53
N ARG A 783 19.28 -6.33 -6.06
CA ARG A 783 19.95 -6.44 -7.39
C ARG A 783 19.88 -7.86 -7.93
N LEU A 784 19.82 -8.05 -9.26
CA LEU A 784 19.92 -9.36 -9.91
C LEU A 784 21.28 -10.04 -9.67
N SER A 785 22.32 -9.28 -9.33
CA SER A 785 23.61 -9.88 -8.89
C SER A 785 23.48 -10.69 -7.59
N GLU A 786 22.50 -10.36 -6.74
CA GLU A 786 22.23 -11.12 -5.51
C GLU A 786 21.55 -12.45 -5.83
N LEU A 787 20.59 -12.41 -6.75
CA LEU A 787 19.98 -13.62 -7.31
C LEU A 787 21.04 -14.54 -7.90
N TRP A 788 21.97 -13.99 -8.70
CA TRP A 788 23.09 -14.77 -9.21
C TRP A 788 23.94 -15.35 -8.07
N SER A 789 24.20 -14.59 -7.01
CA SER A 789 24.98 -15.08 -5.87
C SER A 789 24.30 -16.27 -5.18
N ILE A 790 22.98 -16.18 -4.96
CA ILE A 790 22.16 -17.24 -4.36
C ILE A 790 22.10 -18.44 -5.30
N MET A 791 21.79 -18.23 -6.58
CA MET A 791 21.72 -19.31 -7.58
C MET A 791 23.06 -20.01 -7.79
N GLU A 792 24.17 -19.29 -7.68
CA GLU A 792 25.52 -19.89 -7.72
C GLU A 792 25.82 -20.72 -6.46
N PHE A 793 25.28 -20.35 -5.30
CA PHE A 793 25.33 -21.20 -4.10
C PHE A 793 24.46 -22.44 -4.26
N LEU A 794 23.26 -22.31 -4.84
CA LEU A 794 22.32 -23.43 -5.03
C LEU A 794 22.80 -24.42 -6.11
N ASN A 795 23.17 -23.91 -7.28
CA ASN A 795 23.43 -24.67 -8.51
C ASN A 795 24.61 -24.04 -9.27
N SER A 796 25.84 -24.29 -8.81
CA SER A 796 27.05 -23.67 -9.36
C SER A 796 27.22 -23.87 -10.88
N GLY A 797 27.34 -22.75 -11.60
CA GLY A 797 27.53 -22.70 -13.05
C GLY A 797 26.25 -22.66 -13.89
N TYR A 798 25.05 -22.83 -13.31
CA TYR A 798 23.78 -22.87 -14.04
C TYR A 798 23.50 -21.57 -14.83
N LEU A 799 23.72 -20.42 -14.21
CA LEU A 799 23.55 -19.11 -14.83
C LEU A 799 24.79 -18.60 -15.58
N GLY A 800 25.82 -19.44 -15.72
CA GLY A 800 27.11 -19.05 -16.29
C GLY A 800 27.91 -18.09 -15.39
N SER A 801 28.91 -17.44 -15.97
CA SER A 801 29.79 -16.52 -15.22
C SER A 801 29.06 -15.24 -14.80
N ALA A 802 29.48 -14.63 -13.70
CA ALA A 802 28.95 -13.35 -13.23
C ALA A 802 29.01 -12.24 -14.30
N ARG A 803 30.04 -12.26 -15.16
CA ARG A 803 30.18 -11.30 -16.27
C ARG A 803 29.13 -11.52 -17.35
N SER A 804 28.93 -12.77 -17.79
CA SER A 804 27.92 -13.11 -18.81
C SER A 804 26.51 -12.83 -18.29
N PHE A 805 26.21 -13.23 -17.05
CA PHE A 805 24.92 -12.94 -16.41
C PHE A 805 24.66 -11.43 -16.31
N ARG A 806 25.69 -10.65 -15.96
CA ARG A 806 25.59 -9.20 -15.90
C ARG A 806 25.27 -8.59 -17.27
N THR A 807 25.93 -9.03 -18.33
CA THR A 807 25.70 -8.51 -19.69
C THR A 807 24.36 -8.95 -20.28
N ASN A 808 23.96 -10.21 -20.08
CA ASN A 808 22.82 -10.80 -20.78
C ASN A 808 21.47 -10.64 -20.04
N PHE A 809 21.51 -10.42 -18.72
CA PHE A 809 20.31 -10.32 -17.89
C PHE A 809 20.34 -9.08 -17.01
N ALA A 810 21.38 -8.89 -16.17
CA ALA A 810 21.35 -7.81 -15.19
C ALA A 810 21.29 -6.42 -15.85
N ILE A 811 22.16 -6.13 -16.82
CA ILE A 811 22.14 -4.82 -17.50
C ILE A 811 20.84 -4.62 -18.31
N PRO A 812 20.40 -5.54 -19.19
CA PRO A 812 19.12 -5.43 -19.89
C PRO A 812 17.91 -5.19 -18.98
N ILE A 813 17.79 -5.96 -17.90
CA ILE A 813 16.62 -5.89 -17.01
C ILE A 813 16.71 -4.66 -16.09
N GLU A 814 17.85 -4.45 -15.43
CA GLU A 814 18.01 -3.37 -14.43
C GLU A 814 18.19 -1.98 -15.05
N LYS A 815 18.83 -1.88 -16.22
CA LYS A 815 19.12 -0.59 -16.86
C LYS A 815 18.12 -0.26 -17.97
N TYR A 816 17.75 -1.24 -18.78
CA TYR A 816 16.93 -1.04 -19.97
C TYR A 816 15.47 -1.48 -19.80
N ARG A 817 15.09 -2.02 -18.61
CA ARG A 817 13.71 -2.48 -18.30
C ARG A 817 13.16 -3.49 -19.30
N ASP A 818 14.03 -4.34 -19.81
CA ASP A 818 13.66 -5.36 -20.78
C ASP A 818 12.80 -6.45 -20.12
N LYS A 819 11.48 -6.37 -20.34
CA LYS A 819 10.49 -7.31 -19.80
C LYS A 819 10.61 -8.70 -20.41
N GLY A 820 11.05 -8.81 -21.66
CA GLY A 820 11.27 -10.10 -22.34
C GLY A 820 12.42 -10.86 -21.68
N ARG A 821 13.56 -10.19 -21.46
CA ARG A 821 14.70 -10.76 -20.72
C ARG A 821 14.36 -11.12 -19.29
N ALA A 822 13.52 -10.34 -18.61
CA ALA A 822 13.06 -10.64 -17.27
C ALA A 822 12.23 -11.93 -17.24
N GLU A 823 11.34 -12.12 -18.21
CA GLU A 823 10.51 -13.32 -18.33
C GLU A 823 11.34 -14.56 -18.66
N VAL A 824 12.33 -14.44 -19.56
CA VAL A 824 13.28 -15.52 -19.85
C VAL A 824 14.06 -15.90 -18.59
N LEU A 825 14.59 -14.93 -17.85
CA LEU A 825 15.28 -15.20 -16.59
C LEU A 825 14.35 -15.89 -15.58
N ARG A 826 13.09 -15.44 -15.48
CA ARG A 826 12.08 -16.02 -14.60
C ARG A 826 11.86 -17.50 -14.92
N ARG A 827 11.68 -17.87 -16.18
CA ARG A 827 11.50 -19.27 -16.61
C ARG A 827 12.71 -20.13 -16.28
N ILE A 828 13.92 -19.60 -16.45
CA ILE A 828 15.19 -20.28 -16.12
C ILE A 828 15.29 -20.56 -14.61
N ILE A 829 14.92 -19.61 -13.74
CA ILE A 829 15.09 -19.75 -12.29
C ILE A 829 13.92 -20.43 -11.57
N GLN A 830 12.70 -20.35 -12.13
CA GLN A 830 11.47 -20.86 -11.52
C GLN A 830 11.59 -22.31 -10.98
N PRO A 831 12.24 -23.27 -11.69
CA PRO A 831 12.44 -24.62 -11.18
C PRO A 831 13.05 -24.73 -9.77
N PHE A 832 13.90 -23.78 -9.41
CA PHE A 832 14.72 -23.82 -8.19
C PHE A 832 14.29 -22.80 -7.13
N VAL A 833 13.28 -21.98 -7.42
CA VAL A 833 12.79 -20.93 -6.53
C VAL A 833 11.30 -21.12 -6.30
N LEU A 834 10.94 -21.56 -5.10
CA LEU A 834 9.55 -21.58 -4.65
C LEU A 834 9.28 -20.30 -3.85
N ARG A 835 8.40 -19.46 -4.36
CA ARG A 835 7.97 -18.23 -3.69
C ARG A 835 6.45 -18.22 -3.59
N ARG A 836 5.95 -18.20 -2.37
CA ARG A 836 4.54 -17.99 -2.06
C ARG A 836 4.37 -16.69 -1.32
N MET A 837 3.38 -15.90 -1.73
CA MET A 837 3.06 -14.64 -1.08
C MET A 837 1.87 -14.80 -0.15
N LYS A 838 1.81 -13.98 0.90
CA LYS A 838 0.63 -13.94 1.77
C LYS A 838 -0.60 -13.44 1.04
N THR A 839 -0.44 -12.78 -0.10
CA THR A 839 -1.53 -12.32 -0.97
C THR A 839 -2.05 -13.41 -1.91
N ASP A 840 -1.53 -14.64 -1.85
CA ASP A 840 -2.00 -15.74 -2.67
C ASP A 840 -3.36 -16.26 -2.14
N PRO A 841 -4.47 -16.19 -2.91
CA PRO A 841 -5.80 -16.60 -2.46
C PRO A 841 -5.87 -18.05 -1.96
N THR A 842 -4.97 -18.92 -2.44
CA THR A 842 -4.86 -20.32 -2.00
C THR A 842 -4.20 -20.49 -0.62
N ILE A 843 -3.62 -19.41 -0.10
CA ILE A 843 -2.93 -19.31 1.20
C ILE A 843 -3.72 -18.41 2.17
N ILE A 844 -4.40 -17.37 1.66
CA ILE A 844 -5.14 -16.34 2.42
C ILE A 844 -6.36 -16.86 3.19
N GLN A 845 -6.95 -18.01 2.87
CA GLN A 845 -8.22 -18.42 3.49
C GLN A 845 -8.19 -18.48 5.05
N ASP A 846 -6.99 -18.55 5.65
CA ASP A 846 -6.76 -18.59 7.10
C ASP A 846 -6.10 -17.31 7.70
N LEU A 847 -5.71 -16.30 6.91
CA LEU A 847 -5.05 -15.08 7.39
C LEU A 847 -5.95 -13.84 7.18
N PRO A 848 -6.13 -12.99 8.20
CA PRO A 848 -6.91 -11.76 8.07
C PRO A 848 -6.26 -10.77 7.07
N GLU A 849 -6.98 -9.74 6.64
CA GLU A 849 -6.49 -8.81 5.61
C GLU A 849 -5.36 -7.92 6.15
N LYS A 850 -4.32 -7.69 5.33
CA LYS A 850 -3.27 -6.70 5.59
C LYS A 850 -3.49 -5.48 4.70
N MET A 851 -3.68 -4.31 5.30
CA MET A 851 -3.82 -3.05 4.58
C MET A 851 -2.58 -2.17 4.79
N GLU A 852 -1.90 -1.81 3.70
CA GLU A 852 -0.76 -0.89 3.73
C GLU A 852 -1.18 0.51 3.29
N LEU A 853 -1.03 1.47 4.18
CA LEU A 853 -1.41 2.87 4.01
C LEU A 853 -0.17 3.74 4.07
N LYS A 854 0.04 4.54 3.01
CA LYS A 854 1.03 5.60 3.03
C LYS A 854 0.41 6.85 3.62
N VAL A 855 1.10 7.43 4.57
CA VAL A 855 0.65 8.66 5.23
C VAL A 855 1.68 9.72 4.94
N TYR A 856 1.26 10.76 4.22
CA TYR A 856 2.11 11.86 3.81
C TYR A 856 1.99 13.01 4.82
N HIS A 857 3.10 13.67 5.10
CA HIS A 857 3.21 14.69 6.14
C HIS A 857 4.00 15.89 5.63
N ASN A 858 3.55 17.09 5.95
CA ASN A 858 4.35 18.28 5.69
C ASN A 858 5.39 18.47 6.80
N LEU A 859 6.55 19.04 6.45
CA LEU A 859 7.48 19.52 7.46
C LEU A 859 6.88 20.74 8.17
N THR A 860 7.17 20.88 9.45
CA THR A 860 6.92 22.15 10.15
C THR A 860 7.88 23.23 9.64
N ASN A 861 7.55 24.51 9.83
CA ASN A 861 8.45 25.63 9.47
C ASN A 861 9.83 25.49 10.13
N GLU A 862 9.87 25.03 11.38
CA GLU A 862 11.13 24.75 12.08
C GLU A 862 11.91 23.64 11.38
N GLN A 863 11.24 22.52 11.06
CA GLN A 863 11.87 21.42 10.32
C GLN A 863 12.35 21.89 8.94
N ALA A 864 11.55 22.64 8.19
CA ALA A 864 11.90 23.15 6.88
C ALA A 864 13.13 24.08 6.95
N SER A 865 13.15 25.03 7.89
CA SER A 865 14.30 25.93 8.10
C SER A 865 15.57 25.16 8.51
N LEU A 866 15.46 24.20 9.44
CA LEU A 866 16.60 23.36 9.83
C LEU A 866 17.07 22.48 8.67
N TYR A 867 16.12 21.96 7.89
CA TYR A 867 16.38 21.10 6.75
C TYR A 867 17.11 21.88 5.66
N GLU A 868 16.59 23.04 5.23
CA GLU A 868 17.24 23.93 4.26
C GLU A 868 18.63 24.37 4.72
N ALA A 869 18.78 24.80 5.98
CA ALA A 869 20.08 25.20 6.52
C ALA A 869 21.11 24.06 6.47
N VAL A 870 20.70 22.83 6.81
CA VAL A 870 21.58 21.65 6.72
C VAL A 870 21.88 21.29 5.27
N VAL A 871 20.91 21.40 4.36
CA VAL A 871 21.13 21.15 2.93
C VAL A 871 22.14 22.13 2.36
N ASP A 872 21.95 23.43 2.57
CA ASP A 872 22.84 24.48 2.06
C ASP A 872 24.27 24.33 2.63
N GLU A 873 24.40 24.17 3.95
CA GLU A 873 25.71 24.00 4.60
C GLU A 873 26.45 22.75 4.10
N MET A 874 25.72 21.64 3.91
CA MET A 874 26.34 20.37 3.56
C MET A 874 26.60 20.22 2.06
N LEU A 875 25.77 20.78 1.18
CA LEU A 875 26.03 20.79 -0.26
C LEU A 875 27.32 21.57 -0.57
N ASP A 876 27.51 22.73 0.07
CA ASP A 876 28.75 23.51 -0.06
C ASP A 876 29.99 22.71 0.37
N LYS A 877 29.88 21.88 1.42
CA LYS A 877 30.97 21.01 1.87
C LYS A 877 31.19 19.81 0.95
N ILE A 878 30.11 19.22 0.42
CA ILE A 878 30.15 18.08 -0.49
C ILE A 878 30.79 18.47 -1.83
N ASP A 879 30.52 19.68 -2.33
CA ASP A 879 31.13 20.21 -3.56
C ASP A 879 32.64 20.41 -3.44
N ASN A 880 33.12 20.69 -2.23
CA ASN A 880 34.55 20.89 -1.96
C ASN A 880 35.28 19.61 -1.49
N SER A 881 34.61 18.45 -1.49
CA SER A 881 35.16 17.20 -0.96
C SER A 881 35.11 16.06 -1.99
N GLU A 882 36.14 15.21 -2.00
CA GLU A 882 36.21 14.05 -2.91
C GLU A 882 36.42 12.73 -2.16
N GLY A 883 36.20 11.60 -2.86
CA GLY A 883 36.52 10.27 -2.35
C GLY A 883 35.71 9.85 -1.11
N ILE A 884 36.39 9.28 -0.11
CA ILE A 884 35.75 8.73 1.09
C ILE A 884 35.15 9.81 2.01
N GLU A 885 35.75 11.01 2.02
CA GLU A 885 35.29 12.16 2.79
C GLU A 885 33.92 12.63 2.28
N ARG A 886 33.78 12.74 0.95
CA ARG A 886 32.49 13.02 0.30
C ARG A 886 31.42 11.99 0.69
N LYS A 887 31.74 10.70 0.62
CA LYS A 887 30.79 9.63 0.99
C LYS A 887 30.36 9.76 2.45
N GLY A 888 31.29 10.03 3.36
CA GLY A 888 31.00 10.26 4.78
C GLY A 888 30.08 11.48 4.99
N LEU A 889 30.34 12.59 4.31
CA LEU A 889 29.51 13.80 4.36
C LEU A 889 28.09 13.54 3.88
N VAL A 890 27.90 12.83 2.77
CA VAL A 890 26.58 12.46 2.23
C VAL A 890 25.79 11.61 3.24
N LEU A 891 26.40 10.57 3.82
CA LEU A 891 25.75 9.72 4.82
C LEU A 891 25.38 10.49 6.09
N SER A 892 26.26 11.39 6.54
CA SER A 892 26.01 12.23 7.70
C SER A 892 24.85 13.21 7.45
N THR A 893 24.77 13.75 6.23
CA THR A 893 23.71 14.67 5.80
C THR A 893 22.37 13.94 5.77
N LEU A 894 22.31 12.76 5.12
CA LEU A 894 21.13 11.90 5.12
C LEU A 894 20.62 11.59 6.53
N THR A 895 21.54 11.23 7.43
CA THR A 895 21.19 10.94 8.83
C THR A 895 20.57 12.17 9.51
N ARG A 896 21.18 13.35 9.36
CA ARG A 896 20.68 14.59 9.95
C ARG A 896 19.33 15.00 9.38
N LEU A 897 19.16 14.94 8.07
CA LEU A 897 17.90 15.27 7.41
C LEU A 897 16.79 14.32 7.84
N LYS A 898 17.05 13.01 7.95
CA LYS A 898 16.10 12.03 8.53
C LYS A 898 15.75 12.33 9.98
N GLN A 899 16.74 12.71 10.79
CA GLN A 899 16.48 13.12 12.17
C GLN A 899 15.58 14.35 12.23
N ILE A 900 15.81 15.34 11.35
CA ILE A 900 14.96 16.54 11.23
C ILE A 900 13.54 16.14 10.81
N CYS A 901 13.38 15.30 9.78
CA CYS A 901 12.07 14.80 9.34
C CYS A 901 11.31 14.09 10.47
N ASN A 902 12.01 13.30 11.29
CA ASN A 902 11.42 12.63 12.45
C ASN A 902 11.04 13.62 13.55
N HIS A 903 12.02 14.40 14.04
CA HIS A 903 11.80 15.40 15.08
C HIS A 903 13.00 16.36 15.26
N PRO A 904 12.82 17.70 15.28
CA PRO A 904 13.91 18.65 15.54
C PRO A 904 14.72 18.36 16.80
N ALA A 905 14.06 18.02 17.93
CA ALA A 905 14.74 17.65 19.18
C ALA A 905 15.69 16.43 19.05
N LEU A 906 15.45 15.51 18.10
CA LEU A 906 16.35 14.39 17.83
C LEU A 906 17.65 14.86 17.18
N PHE A 907 17.57 15.87 16.32
CA PHE A 907 18.71 16.50 15.67
C PHE A 907 19.45 17.48 16.61
N LEU A 908 18.71 18.35 17.30
CA LEU A 908 19.26 19.40 18.17
C LEU A 908 19.78 18.87 19.52
N GLN A 909 19.25 17.75 20.02
CA GLN A 909 19.61 17.14 21.30
C GLN A 909 19.55 18.10 22.50
N ASP A 910 18.58 19.01 22.49
CA ASP A 910 18.45 20.13 23.42
C ASP A 910 17.44 19.87 24.56
N GLY A 911 16.77 18.71 24.57
CA GLY A 911 15.78 18.34 25.59
C GLY A 911 14.48 19.15 25.53
N SER A 912 14.24 19.82 24.41
CA SER A 912 13.06 20.65 24.18
C SER A 912 11.77 19.82 24.00
N ALA A 913 10.62 20.47 24.19
CA ALA A 913 9.31 19.82 24.09
C ALA A 913 9.09 19.22 22.68
N LEU A 914 8.41 18.07 22.63
CA LEU A 914 8.12 17.33 21.41
C LEU A 914 6.83 17.80 20.67
N PRO A 915 5.73 18.17 21.35
CA PRO A 915 4.52 18.59 20.64
C PRO A 915 4.76 19.81 19.72
N GLY A 916 4.17 19.76 18.54
CA GLY A 916 4.05 20.86 17.56
C GLY A 916 5.25 21.03 16.63
N ARG A 917 6.30 20.24 16.81
CA ARG A 917 7.59 20.46 16.13
C ARG A 917 7.90 19.41 15.07
N SER A 918 7.08 18.37 14.97
CA SER A 918 7.18 17.34 13.92
C SER A 918 5.81 17.05 13.32
N GLY A 919 5.71 17.15 11.99
CA GLY A 919 4.51 16.74 11.25
C GLY A 919 4.18 15.26 11.45
N LYS A 920 5.20 14.40 11.44
CA LYS A 920 5.04 12.96 11.70
C LYS A 920 4.52 12.66 13.08
N LEU A 921 5.12 13.26 14.11
CA LEU A 921 4.67 13.05 15.50
C LEU A 921 3.21 13.45 15.66
N THR A 922 2.80 14.54 15.01
CA THR A 922 1.41 15.00 14.99
C THR A 922 0.45 13.94 14.47
N ARG A 923 0.72 13.41 13.28
CA ARG A 923 -0.15 12.42 12.69
C ARG A 923 -0.09 11.06 13.40
N THR A 924 1.07 10.72 13.94
CA THR A 924 1.24 9.51 14.77
C THR A 924 0.31 9.57 15.98
N GLU A 925 0.21 10.72 16.64
CA GLU A 925 -0.71 10.89 17.76
C GLU A 925 -2.16 10.72 17.30
N GLU A 926 -2.58 11.38 16.23
CA GLU A 926 -3.95 11.27 15.71
C GLU A 926 -4.34 9.81 15.44
N MET A 927 -3.46 9.06 14.79
CA MET A 927 -3.73 7.67 14.44
C MET A 927 -3.64 6.73 15.65
N ILE A 928 -2.78 7.02 16.63
CA ILE A 928 -2.73 6.23 17.87
C ILE A 928 -3.99 6.47 18.71
N ASP A 929 -4.54 7.69 18.69
CA ASP A 929 -5.80 8.01 19.37
C ASP A 929 -6.95 7.13 18.85
N GLU A 930 -7.06 7.01 17.52
CA GLU A 930 -8.01 6.10 16.85
C GLU A 930 -7.79 4.63 17.29
N VAL A 931 -6.54 4.15 17.27
CA VAL A 931 -6.22 2.76 17.67
C VAL A 931 -6.59 2.46 19.11
N LEU A 932 -6.30 3.39 20.02
CA LEU A 932 -6.61 3.20 21.43
C LEU A 932 -8.12 3.24 21.69
N ALA A 933 -8.86 4.08 20.95
CA ALA A 933 -10.32 4.18 21.03
C ALA A 933 -11.02 2.87 20.61
N GLU A 934 -10.46 2.14 19.63
CA GLU A 934 -10.96 0.84 19.18
C GLU A 934 -10.57 -0.33 20.09
N GLY A 935 -9.70 -0.09 21.08
CA GLY A 935 -9.18 -1.14 21.98
C GLY A 935 -8.11 -2.02 21.34
N ASP A 936 -7.49 -1.52 20.27
CA ASP A 936 -6.51 -2.22 19.47
C ASP A 936 -5.08 -2.01 19.97
N LYS A 937 -4.12 -2.75 19.41
CA LYS A 937 -2.72 -2.75 19.84
C LYS A 937 -1.81 -2.33 18.69
N ALA A 938 -0.89 -1.41 18.97
CA ALA A 938 0.02 -0.84 17.99
C ALA A 938 1.50 -1.17 18.24
N LEU A 939 2.21 -1.47 17.16
CA LEU A 939 3.68 -1.47 17.10
C LEU A 939 4.17 -0.20 16.41
N ILE A 940 5.18 0.47 16.97
CA ILE A 940 5.77 1.68 16.39
C ILE A 940 7.25 1.44 16.16
N PHE A 941 7.64 1.37 14.88
CA PHE A 941 9.01 1.14 14.46
C PHE A 941 9.73 2.45 14.12
N THR A 942 10.96 2.60 14.61
CA THR A 942 11.86 3.70 14.24
C THR A 942 13.31 3.24 14.09
N GLN A 943 14.06 3.81 13.16
CA GLN A 943 15.50 3.60 12.99
C GLN A 943 16.30 4.07 14.21
N PHE A 944 15.84 5.13 14.88
CA PHE A 944 16.63 5.83 15.89
C PHE A 944 16.17 5.46 17.31
N ALA A 945 17.06 4.82 18.09
CA ALA A 945 16.75 4.49 19.48
C ALA A 945 16.44 5.73 20.33
N GLY A 946 17.08 6.88 20.05
CA GLY A 946 16.76 8.15 20.70
C GLY A 946 15.33 8.63 20.43
N MET A 947 14.84 8.47 19.18
CA MET A 947 13.45 8.77 18.85
C MET A 947 12.50 7.82 19.57
N GLY A 948 12.82 6.53 19.64
CA GLY A 948 11.99 5.55 20.34
C GLY A 948 11.83 5.88 21.83
N ALA A 949 12.88 6.38 22.48
CA ALA A 949 12.80 6.86 23.86
C ALA A 949 11.92 8.12 23.99
N MET A 950 12.07 9.09 23.08
CA MET A 950 11.23 10.29 23.03
C MET A 950 9.75 9.94 22.81
N LEU A 951 9.45 9.05 21.85
CA LEU A 951 8.11 8.56 21.57
C LEU A 951 7.50 7.85 22.77
N ARG A 952 8.25 6.97 23.44
CA ARG A 952 7.75 6.30 24.64
C ARG A 952 7.27 7.30 25.68
N HIS A 953 8.11 8.28 26.03
CA HIS A 953 7.76 9.29 27.04
C HIS A 953 6.58 10.15 26.60
N HIS A 954 6.61 10.62 25.36
CA HIS A 954 5.59 11.49 24.80
C HIS A 954 4.22 10.80 24.68
N LEU A 955 4.18 9.58 24.14
CA LEU A 955 2.93 8.82 23.97
C LEU A 955 2.35 8.41 25.32
N GLN A 956 3.19 8.04 26.29
CA GLN A 956 2.74 7.72 27.64
C GLN A 956 2.13 8.96 28.33
N GLU A 957 2.70 10.15 28.13
CA GLU A 957 2.14 11.42 28.62
C GLU A 957 0.88 11.85 27.83
N ARG A 958 0.87 11.67 26.51
CA ARG A 958 -0.23 12.09 25.61
C ARG A 958 -1.48 11.23 25.72
N PHE A 959 -1.35 9.93 25.96
CA PHE A 959 -2.45 8.98 25.96
C PHE A 959 -2.76 8.38 27.33
N ASP A 960 -2.03 8.79 28.37
CA ASP A 960 -2.18 8.30 29.75
C ASP A 960 -2.24 6.77 29.83
N CYS A 961 -1.39 6.10 29.04
CA CYS A 961 -1.34 4.65 28.94
C CYS A 961 0.11 4.15 28.94
N GLU A 962 0.35 2.92 29.41
CA GLU A 962 1.70 2.37 29.46
C GLU A 962 2.24 2.07 28.05
N VAL A 963 3.46 2.51 27.77
CA VAL A 963 4.16 2.28 26.49
C VAL A 963 5.43 1.46 26.71
N LEU A 964 5.50 0.29 26.06
CA LEU A 964 6.69 -0.57 26.07
C LEU A 964 7.74 -0.09 25.05
N PHE A 965 9.03 -0.33 25.31
CA PHE A 965 10.10 0.05 24.38
C PHE A 965 11.22 -1.00 24.29
N LEU A 966 11.49 -1.51 23.09
CA LEU A 966 12.52 -2.51 22.79
C LEU A 966 13.61 -1.92 21.88
N HIS A 967 14.86 -1.97 22.34
CA HIS A 967 16.01 -1.49 21.58
C HIS A 967 17.21 -2.44 21.69
N GLY A 968 18.28 -2.19 20.93
CA GLY A 968 19.43 -3.10 20.82
C GLY A 968 20.22 -3.31 22.12
N GLY A 969 20.07 -2.43 23.11
CA GLY A 969 20.71 -2.54 24.43
C GLY A 969 19.90 -3.33 25.46
N THR A 970 18.67 -3.74 25.13
CA THR A 970 17.81 -4.51 26.03
C THR A 970 18.35 -5.93 26.21
N SER A 971 18.50 -6.38 27.47
CA SER A 971 18.94 -7.75 27.77
C SER A 971 17.94 -8.81 27.29
N ARG A 972 18.42 -10.04 27.04
CA ARG A 972 17.56 -11.16 26.60
C ARG A 972 16.36 -11.39 27.53
N LYS A 973 16.60 -11.40 28.85
CA LYS A 973 15.56 -11.63 29.86
C LYS A 973 14.46 -10.56 29.84
N GLN A 974 14.85 -9.29 29.72
CA GLN A 974 13.89 -8.17 29.63
C GLN A 974 13.11 -8.17 28.32
N ARG A 975 13.77 -8.57 27.22
CA ARG A 975 13.12 -8.70 25.91
C ARG A 975 12.00 -9.73 25.94
N ASP A 976 12.29 -10.93 26.44
CA ASP A 976 11.30 -12.02 26.51
C ASP A 976 10.11 -11.62 27.40
N GLU A 977 10.35 -10.90 28.50
CA GLU A 977 9.28 -10.42 29.39
C GLU A 977 8.38 -9.35 28.74
N MET A 978 8.94 -8.37 28.02
CA MET A 978 8.14 -7.38 27.31
C MET A 978 7.27 -7.99 26.21
N VAL A 979 7.82 -8.96 25.48
CA VAL A 979 7.08 -9.70 24.43
C VAL A 979 5.93 -10.49 25.06
N ARG A 980 6.20 -11.20 26.17
CA ARG A 980 5.16 -11.95 26.91
C ARG A 980 4.03 -11.03 27.36
N ARG A 981 4.36 -9.92 28.02
CA ARG A 981 3.40 -8.98 28.59
C ARG A 981 2.56 -8.25 27.53
N PHE A 982 3.13 -7.95 26.37
CA PHE A 982 2.39 -7.35 25.26
C PHE A 982 1.37 -8.33 24.63
N GLN A 983 1.69 -9.63 24.62
CA GLN A 983 0.86 -10.68 24.06
C GLN A 983 -0.28 -11.14 25.00
N GLU A 984 -0.32 -10.69 26.26
CA GLU A 984 -1.36 -11.04 27.24
C GLU A 984 -2.66 -10.25 27.05
N ASP A 985 -3.79 -10.83 27.47
CA ASP A 985 -5.14 -10.23 27.42
C ASP A 985 -5.55 -9.65 28.79
N GLY A 986 -6.23 -8.50 28.77
CA GLY A 986 -6.81 -7.85 29.96
C GLY A 986 -5.79 -7.08 30.82
N GLY A 987 -5.64 -5.77 30.54
CA GLY A 987 -4.74 -4.87 31.30
C GLY A 987 -3.29 -4.82 30.80
N ALA A 988 -3.01 -5.44 29.65
CA ALA A 988 -1.72 -5.36 28.98
C ALA A 988 -1.52 -4.00 28.25
N PRO A 989 -0.26 -3.53 28.09
CA PRO A 989 0.04 -2.32 27.32
C PRO A 989 -0.43 -2.43 25.87
N GLN A 990 -1.07 -1.37 25.37
CA GLN A 990 -1.56 -1.32 23.98
C GLN A 990 -0.51 -0.80 23.00
N LEU A 991 0.52 -0.10 23.47
CA LEU A 991 1.55 0.52 22.64
C LEU A 991 2.92 -0.11 22.90
N PHE A 992 3.59 -0.51 21.81
CA PHE A 992 4.94 -1.05 21.86
C PHE A 992 5.85 -0.40 20.81
N VAL A 993 6.84 0.36 21.26
CA VAL A 993 7.85 0.99 20.41
C VAL A 993 9.04 0.05 20.21
N LEU A 994 9.53 -0.11 18.99
CA LEU A 994 10.67 -0.96 18.63
C LEU A 994 11.66 -0.21 17.76
N SER A 995 12.96 -0.40 18.01
CA SER A 995 13.96 0.05 17.04
C SER A 995 14.08 -0.97 15.89
N LEU A 996 14.12 -0.51 14.63
CA LEU A 996 14.11 -1.37 13.43
C LEU A 996 15.19 -2.48 13.47
N LYS A 997 16.42 -2.15 13.90
CA LYS A 997 17.52 -3.12 14.03
C LYS A 997 17.35 -4.13 15.18
N ALA A 998 16.59 -3.80 16.21
CA ALA A 998 16.34 -4.69 17.34
C ALA A 998 15.05 -5.52 17.16
N GLY A 999 14.07 -4.97 16.44
CA GLY A 999 12.81 -5.62 16.06
C GLY A 999 12.89 -6.47 14.78
N GLY A 1000 13.95 -6.32 13.97
CA GLY A 1000 14.15 -7.03 12.70
C GLY A 1000 14.45 -8.54 12.81
N PHE A 1001 14.41 -9.13 14.00
CA PHE A 1001 14.85 -10.51 14.23
C PHE A 1001 13.86 -11.35 15.02
N GLY A 1002 13.45 -12.50 14.49
CA GLY A 1002 12.72 -13.58 15.16
C GLY A 1002 11.41 -13.32 15.94
N LEU A 1003 11.01 -12.09 16.27
CA LEU A 1003 9.91 -11.83 17.21
C LEU A 1003 8.53 -12.19 16.65
N ASN A 1004 7.67 -12.75 17.51
CA ASN A 1004 6.24 -12.99 17.23
C ASN A 1004 5.40 -12.00 18.04
N LEU A 1005 4.68 -11.08 17.38
CA LEU A 1005 3.92 -9.98 17.99
C LEU A 1005 2.49 -9.93 17.44
N THR A 1006 1.85 -11.10 17.30
CA THR A 1006 0.51 -11.30 16.72
C THR A 1006 -0.61 -10.58 17.45
N ALA A 1007 -0.42 -10.17 18.70
CA ALA A 1007 -1.41 -9.37 19.42
C ALA A 1007 -1.60 -7.95 18.84
N ALA A 1008 -0.63 -7.42 18.08
CA ALA A 1008 -0.78 -6.12 17.43
C ALA A 1008 -1.50 -6.22 16.09
N ASN A 1009 -2.42 -5.31 15.85
CA ASN A 1009 -3.15 -5.19 14.60
C ASN A 1009 -2.91 -3.83 13.90
N HIS A 1010 -2.19 -2.90 14.54
CA HIS A 1010 -1.66 -1.70 13.91
C HIS A 1010 -0.13 -1.69 13.94
N VAL A 1011 0.48 -1.30 12.83
CA VAL A 1011 1.93 -1.15 12.69
C VAL A 1011 2.25 0.20 12.09
N PHE A 1012 3.05 1.01 12.79
CA PHE A 1012 3.51 2.32 12.35
C PHE A 1012 5.00 2.27 12.02
N HIS A 1013 5.37 2.65 10.81
CA HIS A 1013 6.76 2.94 10.43
C HIS A 1013 6.97 4.44 10.50
N PHE A 1014 7.60 4.88 11.59
CA PHE A 1014 7.77 6.31 11.89
C PHE A 1014 8.75 7.01 10.94
N ASP A 1015 9.75 6.28 10.43
CA ASP A 1015 10.69 6.75 9.43
C ASP A 1015 10.71 5.84 8.20
N ARG A 1016 10.80 6.44 7.00
CA ARG A 1016 11.01 5.65 5.77
C ARG A 1016 12.41 5.09 5.78
N TRP A 1017 12.48 3.77 5.74
CA TRP A 1017 13.70 3.07 5.45
C TRP A 1017 13.85 2.92 3.93
N TRP A 1018 15.06 3.15 3.42
CA TRP A 1018 15.31 3.11 1.98
C TRP A 1018 15.18 1.70 1.38
N ASN A 1019 15.19 0.64 2.19
CA ASN A 1019 15.02 -0.74 1.74
C ASN A 1019 13.63 -1.27 2.18
N PRO A 1020 12.65 -1.35 1.27
CA PRO A 1020 11.30 -1.83 1.58
C PRO A 1020 11.26 -3.20 2.28
N ALA A 1021 12.23 -4.07 2.00
CA ALA A 1021 12.27 -5.40 2.58
C ALA A 1021 12.48 -5.38 4.10
N VAL A 1022 13.25 -4.43 4.64
CA VAL A 1022 13.46 -4.31 6.09
C VAL A 1022 12.19 -3.83 6.81
N GLU A 1023 11.45 -2.89 6.20
CA GLU A 1023 10.16 -2.44 6.74
C GLU A 1023 9.13 -3.56 6.68
N ASN A 1024 9.03 -4.26 5.55
CA ASN A 1024 8.14 -5.40 5.38
C ASN A 1024 8.49 -6.49 6.40
N GLN A 1025 9.78 -6.72 6.68
CA GLN A 1025 10.24 -7.65 7.70
C GLN A 1025 9.84 -7.22 9.13
N ALA A 1026 9.73 -5.92 9.41
CA ALA A 1026 9.23 -5.41 10.68
C ALA A 1026 7.70 -5.49 10.76
N THR A 1027 6.98 -5.19 9.68
CA THR A 1027 5.51 -5.35 9.56
C THR A 1027 5.07 -6.79 9.76
N ASP A 1028 5.77 -7.71 9.12
CA ASP A 1028 5.50 -9.14 9.16
C ASP A 1028 5.80 -9.76 10.54
N ARG A 1029 6.03 -8.96 11.60
CA ARG A 1029 6.07 -9.41 13.01
C ARG A 1029 4.68 -9.42 13.65
N ALA A 1030 3.82 -8.49 13.25
CA ALA A 1030 2.41 -8.43 13.62
C ALA A 1030 1.56 -9.28 12.66
N PHE A 1031 1.88 -9.25 11.37
CA PHE A 1031 1.18 -10.04 10.36
C PHE A 1031 1.78 -11.45 10.21
N ARG A 1032 1.54 -12.31 11.21
CA ARG A 1032 2.02 -13.71 11.25
C ARG A 1032 0.89 -14.70 11.54
N ILE A 1033 1.15 -15.97 11.27
CA ILE A 1033 0.27 -17.08 11.68
C ILE A 1033 0.01 -17.00 13.20
N GLY A 1034 -1.27 -16.97 13.59
CA GLY A 1034 -1.72 -16.68 14.96
C GLY A 1034 -2.32 -15.28 15.12
N GLN A 1035 -2.32 -14.47 14.05
CA GLN A 1035 -3.08 -13.23 13.95
C GLN A 1035 -4.54 -13.56 13.61
N GLU A 1036 -5.47 -13.03 14.40
CA GLU A 1036 -6.93 -13.23 14.22
C GLU A 1036 -7.63 -11.95 13.73
N ARG A 1037 -6.93 -10.80 13.71
CA ARG A 1037 -7.47 -9.49 13.30
C ARG A 1037 -6.76 -8.93 12.06
N ASN A 1038 -7.48 -8.12 11.28
CA ASN A 1038 -6.90 -7.39 10.14
C ASN A 1038 -5.75 -6.50 10.61
N VAL A 1039 -4.66 -6.46 9.84
CA VAL A 1039 -3.45 -5.70 10.20
C VAL A 1039 -3.30 -4.46 9.33
N PHE A 1040 -3.30 -3.29 9.96
CA PHE A 1040 -3.09 -2.00 9.32
C PHE A 1040 -1.64 -1.56 9.45
N VAL A 1041 -1.03 -1.18 8.33
CA VAL A 1041 0.39 -0.85 8.23
C VAL A 1041 0.53 0.56 7.70
N HIS A 1042 0.97 1.47 8.57
CA HIS A 1042 1.06 2.90 8.31
C HIS A 1042 2.51 3.29 8.04
N LYS A 1043 2.80 3.75 6.82
CA LYS A 1043 4.15 4.14 6.36
C LYS A 1043 4.25 5.66 6.25
N PHE A 1044 5.03 6.30 7.11
CA PHE A 1044 5.09 7.76 7.17
C PHE A 1044 6.14 8.35 6.24
N VAL A 1045 5.73 9.30 5.40
CA VAL A 1045 6.55 10.00 4.40
C VAL A 1045 6.45 11.51 4.60
N CYS A 1046 7.56 12.25 4.65
CA CYS A 1046 7.54 13.72 4.63
C CYS A 1046 7.56 14.29 3.19
N ILE A 1047 6.53 15.06 2.82
CA ILE A 1047 6.34 15.74 1.53
C ILE A 1047 7.46 16.75 1.27
N GLY A 1048 7.92 16.78 0.03
CA GLY A 1048 8.95 17.67 -0.49
C GLY A 1048 10.32 17.48 0.11
N THR A 1049 10.53 16.44 0.93
CA THR A 1049 11.81 16.09 1.55
C THR A 1049 12.46 14.92 0.83
N LEU A 1050 13.66 14.56 1.28
CA LEU A 1050 14.32 13.32 0.84
C LEU A 1050 13.45 12.09 1.04
N GLU A 1051 12.52 12.06 2.01
CA GLU A 1051 11.68 10.87 2.24
C GLU A 1051 10.67 10.66 1.13
N GLU A 1052 10.01 11.73 0.66
CA GLU A 1052 9.12 11.67 -0.51
C GLU A 1052 9.92 11.38 -1.77
N ARG A 1053 11.10 11.98 -1.96
CA ARG A 1053 11.96 11.66 -3.09
C ARG A 1053 12.37 10.18 -3.08
N ILE A 1054 12.73 9.63 -1.93
CA ILE A 1054 13.02 8.20 -1.78
C ILE A 1054 11.77 7.36 -2.05
N ASP A 1055 10.62 7.75 -1.51
CA ASP A 1055 9.35 7.04 -1.69
C ASP A 1055 8.91 7.01 -3.16
N GLN A 1056 8.96 8.15 -3.84
CA GLN A 1056 8.72 8.29 -5.27
C GLN A 1056 9.71 7.48 -6.08
N MET A 1057 11.00 7.50 -5.71
CA MET A 1057 12.01 6.65 -6.35
C MET A 1057 11.76 5.16 -6.13
N LEU A 1058 11.19 4.76 -5.00
CA LEU A 1058 10.77 3.38 -4.73
C LEU A 1058 9.52 3.00 -5.55
N GLU A 1059 8.62 3.96 -5.83
CA GLU A 1059 7.38 3.75 -6.60
C GLU A 1059 7.54 3.82 -8.12
N ASP A 1060 8.13 4.91 -8.65
CA ASP A 1060 8.44 5.12 -10.08
C ASP A 1060 9.33 4.03 -10.66
N LYS A 1061 9.94 3.27 -9.75
CA LYS A 1061 10.81 2.17 -10.05
C LYS A 1061 10.38 0.91 -9.30
N LYS A 1062 9.11 0.61 -9.06
CA LYS A 1062 8.76 -0.71 -8.47
C LYS A 1062 9.37 -1.92 -9.24
N GLU A 1063 9.67 -1.78 -10.54
CA GLU A 1063 10.44 -2.76 -11.34
C GLU A 1063 11.99 -2.54 -11.34
N LEU A 1064 12.51 -1.33 -11.03
CA LEU A 1064 13.96 -0.97 -11.06
C LEU A 1064 14.57 -0.71 -9.67
N ALA A 1065 13.76 -0.46 -8.66
CA ALA A 1065 14.13 -0.14 -7.29
C ALA A 1065 14.67 -1.40 -6.63
N ASP A 1066 14.01 -2.54 -6.86
CA ASP A 1066 14.51 -3.90 -6.57
C ASP A 1066 15.83 -4.23 -7.30
N ALA A 1067 16.30 -3.36 -8.20
CA ALA A 1067 17.56 -3.50 -8.95
C ALA A 1067 18.62 -2.42 -8.63
N ILE A 1068 18.24 -1.25 -8.12
CA ILE A 1068 19.13 -0.11 -7.88
C ILE A 1068 19.34 0.14 -6.38
N VAL A 1069 18.28 0.02 -5.60
CA VAL A 1069 18.19 0.41 -4.18
C VAL A 1069 18.91 -0.59 -3.26
N GLY A 1070 19.38 -1.69 -3.85
CA GLY A 1070 19.96 -2.79 -3.14
C GLY A 1070 21.31 -2.69 -2.47
N ALA A 1071 22.02 -1.61 -2.77
CA ALA A 1071 23.33 -1.35 -2.20
C ALA A 1071 23.27 -0.63 -0.84
N GLY A 1072 22.12 -0.60 -0.16
CA GLY A 1072 21.96 0.21 1.06
C GLY A 1072 22.15 1.70 0.75
N GLU A 1073 22.70 2.47 1.69
CA GLU A 1073 22.93 3.92 1.50
C GLU A 1073 23.99 4.24 0.41
N ALA A 1074 24.70 3.23 -0.12
CA ALA A 1074 25.86 3.44 -0.99
C ALA A 1074 25.52 4.08 -2.35
N TRP A 1075 24.35 3.82 -2.93
CA TRP A 1075 23.97 4.41 -4.22
C TRP A 1075 23.75 5.93 -4.12
N LEU A 1076 23.24 6.41 -2.98
CA LEU A 1076 23.12 7.85 -2.70
C LEU A 1076 24.50 8.51 -2.62
N THR A 1077 25.50 7.81 -2.08
CA THR A 1077 26.88 8.34 -2.01
C THR A 1077 27.60 8.43 -3.35
N GLU A 1078 27.06 7.78 -4.39
CA GLU A 1078 27.62 7.73 -5.75
C GLU A 1078 26.97 8.73 -6.71
N LEU A 1079 25.87 9.38 -6.30
CA LEU A 1079 25.21 10.43 -7.08
C LEU A 1079 26.11 11.66 -7.23
N SER A 1080 26.00 12.34 -8.38
CA SER A 1080 26.63 13.64 -8.62
C SER A 1080 26.07 14.71 -7.67
N THR A 1081 26.78 15.81 -7.47
CA THR A 1081 26.27 16.85 -6.56
C THR A 1081 24.99 17.52 -7.09
N SER A 1082 24.79 17.61 -8.41
CA SER A 1082 23.53 18.06 -8.99
C SER A 1082 22.37 17.13 -8.67
N GLU A 1083 22.57 15.81 -8.78
CA GLU A 1083 21.54 14.82 -8.43
C GLU A 1083 21.27 14.79 -6.92
N LEU A 1084 22.31 14.91 -6.09
CA LEU A 1084 22.15 15.05 -4.64
C LEU A 1084 21.41 16.33 -4.28
N LYS A 1085 21.67 17.42 -4.98
CA LYS A 1085 20.94 18.67 -4.81
C LYS A 1085 19.48 18.46 -5.15
N ASP A 1086 19.13 17.78 -6.24
CA ASP A 1086 17.73 17.52 -6.59
C ASP A 1086 17.00 16.64 -5.55
N ILE A 1087 17.69 15.69 -4.91
CA ILE A 1087 17.12 14.82 -3.87
C ILE A 1087 17.04 15.53 -2.51
N PHE A 1088 18.07 16.29 -2.15
CA PHE A 1088 18.17 16.93 -0.84
C PHE A 1088 17.43 18.24 -0.78
N THR A 1089 17.32 18.98 -1.88
CA THR A 1089 16.65 20.29 -1.88
C THR A 1089 15.19 20.11 -1.53
N LEU A 1090 14.75 20.93 -0.57
CA LEU A 1090 13.37 20.98 -0.17
C LEU A 1090 12.53 21.47 -1.37
N SER A 1091 11.51 20.70 -1.75
CA SER A 1091 10.61 21.10 -2.84
C SER A 1091 9.74 22.27 -2.38
N ARG A 1092 9.37 23.17 -3.30
CA ARG A 1092 8.63 24.40 -2.95
C ARG A 1092 7.28 24.12 -2.24
N ASP A 1093 6.75 22.92 -2.42
CA ASP A 1093 5.49 22.48 -1.83
C ASP A 1093 5.63 21.91 -0.40
N ALA A 1094 6.85 21.76 0.11
CA ALA A 1094 7.12 21.12 1.41
C ALA A 1094 6.79 21.99 2.63
N ALA A 1095 6.74 23.32 2.45
CA ALA A 1095 6.62 24.31 3.53
C ALA A 1095 5.19 24.86 3.70
N CYS A 1096 4.22 24.35 2.95
CA CYS A 1096 2.83 24.83 3.03
C CYS A 1096 2.08 24.17 4.19
N GLY A 1097 2.36 24.66 5.39
CA GLY A 1097 1.59 24.39 6.62
C GLY A 1097 1.20 25.70 7.31
N GLY A 1098 0.51 26.59 6.59
CA GLY A 1098 0.02 27.86 7.12
C GLY A 1098 -1.03 28.55 6.24
N THR A 1099 -2.30 28.19 6.47
CA THR A 1099 -3.55 28.92 6.15
C THR A 1099 -3.83 29.33 4.69
N GLY A 1100 -4.91 28.79 4.10
CA GLY A 1100 -5.61 29.38 2.96
C GLY A 1100 -6.51 28.41 2.19
N ASP A 1101 -7.83 28.51 2.40
CA ASP A 1101 -8.86 28.00 1.49
C ASP A 1101 -8.67 28.54 0.06
N GLY A 1102 -8.88 27.68 -0.94
CA GLY A 1102 -8.94 28.07 -2.35
C GLY A 1102 -8.81 26.88 -3.30
N ALA A 1103 -9.97 26.37 -3.73
CA ALA A 1103 -10.11 25.23 -4.64
C ALA A 1103 -9.36 25.35 -5.98
N GLY A 1104 -8.95 24.19 -6.49
CA GLY A 1104 -8.50 23.96 -7.86
C GLY A 1104 -8.32 22.48 -8.14
N SER A 1105 -9.40 21.82 -8.53
CA SER A 1105 -9.42 20.49 -9.13
C SER A 1105 -8.48 20.40 -10.32
N ASP A 1106 -7.52 19.47 -10.30
CA ASP A 1106 -7.35 18.43 -11.31
C ASP A 1106 -6.11 17.57 -11.00
N LEU A 1107 -6.39 16.25 -10.89
CA LEU A 1107 -5.50 15.07 -10.85
C LEU A 1107 -4.79 14.73 -9.54
#